data_AF-A0A972EBM4-F1
#
_entry.id   AF-A0A972EBM4-F1
#
_cell.length_a   1.000
_cell.length_b   1.000
_cell.length_c   1.000
_cell.angle_alpha   90.00
_cell.angle_beta   90.00
_cell.angle_gamma   90.00
#
_symmetry.space_group_name_H-M   'P 1'
#
loop_
_entity.id
_entity.type
_entity.pdbx_description
1 polymer ?
#
loop_
_entity_poly.entity_id
_entity_poly.type
_entity_poly.pdbx_seq_one_letter_code
_entity_poly.pdbx_strand_id
1 'polypeptide(L)'
;MKLRLIPFILLGLAAVSCAPKQNPDDPFAGAKWIGTSEKVLYADFLPQYIISADITLPDETSSASLLMGGNDPRLMDADLNIMRVANGKDESFVRVELDRKGKCLNVYRTGYTKEDVPGKVLRSLPVADSLLTDLPSRLTVTVTYSELRILLDGANIGQVNVGPLGHGGDYIAYPQLSDIGWLVEAGRTGRVSDIDVQEIRKPNAVLYHHDGMAEAGTDQLVLTDPSFGAMPVLRSSFKVKGKDIESATLSATARGIYEININDARVGEDFLTPGLSQYNKHHYYQVYDVTSLLKDGKNGIMVSLAEGWWSGDITFGGGNRNYFGDQLAFLARLDVQFADGSAQTFVTDPSRWEVTVDGPVVYASLFQGQVTDARRSLADAVWHPAEEMVLEGHVSDATFGQTAPRTDEYSEWQLVRQADPSPSVFTVLTAQSIKEIRPGVFVYDMGQNFAGIPSVSLKGLREGQPLRFRYAEVLYPDMPEYEGDEGMLMLENIRGAMAQDIYIASGAAEELFEPHFTQHGYRYLEITGVDSAPAPADVKGLVISSVQDFSAHYESSNPLVNRLWENIRWSMLGNFISIPTDCPQRNERMGWSGDLSVFSRTVTYLSDVDAFLTRHTQAIRDVQMPDGRMPDVAPLGGAFGGLLWGSAGITVPYEAYRQYADTAILELNYDAMRHYMTLIDEKYIEKGTGLMTQGNRGFGGLGDWLGPQNGQLDNSAIWDAYYIFDLQIMVEAARVLGRGEDEALFARRLAERKTEYVDRYLDKKTGRFIASEYVRGRAGQAIHIQSSYVLPLAFGIIEDEALRKKVLNNLVDTIRKPGRTDNGIVCPPNSLMTGFITTAWISKALSDNGRSDMAYNLLQQTSYPSWLYPVTQGATTIWERLDSYTKERGFGGNNSMNSFNHYSFGAVGQWLMAYSLGIDRDPSAPGFRHFVLHPEADPTGKMTWARGWYDTPYGRISSSWKRIGGKVEYEFTIPEGCSATLRIPGVREQELSAGHYTF
;
A
#
# COMPACT_ATOMS: atom_id res chain seq x y z
N MET A 1 -51.86 -5.20 45.46
CA MET A 1 -52.26 -6.59 45.75
C MET A 1 -52.78 -7.23 44.46
N LYS A 2 -52.17 -8.36 44.05
CA LYS A 2 -52.36 -9.16 42.80
C LYS A 2 -51.80 -8.54 41.51
N LEU A 3 -50.59 -8.89 41.04
CA LEU A 3 -50.15 -10.09 40.28
C LEU A 3 -50.96 -10.37 39.00
N ARG A 4 -50.31 -10.19 37.84
CA ARG A 4 -50.45 -11.04 36.65
C ARG A 4 -49.07 -11.25 36.01
N LEU A 5 -48.62 -12.50 36.03
CA LEU A 5 -47.50 -13.04 35.25
C LEU A 5 -47.90 -13.19 33.78
N ILE A 6 -46.96 -12.91 32.86
CA ILE A 6 -46.82 -13.57 31.55
C ILE A 6 -45.30 -13.76 31.32
N PRO A 7 -44.82 -14.91 30.83
CA PRO A 7 -43.43 -15.36 31.02
C PRO A 7 -42.47 -14.81 29.97
N PHE A 8 -41.23 -14.57 30.40
CA PHE A 8 -40.06 -14.34 29.55
C PHE A 8 -39.74 -15.60 28.74
N ILE A 9 -39.70 -15.46 27.41
CA ILE A 9 -39.07 -16.43 26.51
C ILE A 9 -37.56 -16.13 26.55
N LEU A 10 -36.79 -17.01 27.20
CA LEU A 10 -35.36 -17.14 26.96
C LEU A 10 -35.17 -17.69 25.54
N LEU A 11 -34.77 -16.83 24.60
CA LEU A 11 -34.07 -17.28 23.40
C LEU A 11 -32.62 -17.51 23.80
N GLY A 12 -32.27 -18.79 23.94
CA GLY A 12 -30.88 -19.21 24.10
C GLY A 12 -30.05 -18.73 22.91
N LEU A 13 -28.96 -18.03 23.21
CA LEU A 13 -27.81 -17.91 22.33
C LEU A 13 -27.34 -19.33 22.01
N ALA A 14 -27.71 -19.83 20.83
CA ALA A 14 -27.09 -21.01 20.28
C ALA A 14 -25.63 -20.65 19.97
N ALA A 15 -24.70 -21.27 20.71
CA ALA A 15 -23.30 -21.28 20.40
C ALA A 15 -23.12 -21.75 18.95
N VAL A 16 -22.65 -20.85 18.08
CA VAL A 16 -22.18 -21.22 16.74
C VAL A 16 -20.81 -21.84 16.94
N SER A 17 -20.73 -23.17 17.00
CA SER A 17 -19.43 -23.82 16.86
C SER A 17 -18.92 -23.55 15.44
N CYS A 18 -17.85 -22.77 15.32
CA CYS A 18 -17.07 -22.62 14.09
C CYS A 18 -16.29 -23.90 13.77
N ALA A 19 -17.01 -25.01 13.55
CA ALA A 19 -16.43 -26.19 12.92
C ALA A 19 -16.75 -26.11 11.42
N PRO A 20 -15.75 -25.90 10.53
CA PRO A 20 -15.99 -25.98 9.09
C PRO A 20 -16.54 -27.37 8.75
N LYS A 21 -17.40 -27.45 7.73
CA LYS A 21 -17.74 -28.74 7.11
C LYS A 21 -16.42 -29.42 6.76
N GLN A 22 -16.13 -30.59 7.34
CA GLN A 22 -14.91 -31.35 7.06
C GLN A 22 -14.85 -31.62 5.55
N ASN A 23 -13.96 -30.90 4.88
CA ASN A 23 -13.56 -31.20 3.52
C ASN A 23 -12.63 -32.42 3.58
N PRO A 24 -12.95 -33.55 2.91
CA PRO A 24 -12.05 -34.71 2.86
C PRO A 24 -10.68 -34.40 2.24
N ASP A 25 -10.54 -33.27 1.54
CA ASP A 25 -9.30 -32.75 0.97
C ASP A 25 -8.66 -31.61 1.81
N ASP A 26 -8.95 -31.50 3.11
CA ASP A 26 -8.37 -30.48 4.00
C ASP A 26 -6.83 -30.61 4.08
N PRO A 27 -6.06 -29.63 3.51
CA PRO A 27 -4.60 -29.68 3.50
C PRO A 27 -3.99 -29.53 4.89
N PHE A 28 -4.78 -29.28 5.93
CA PHE A 28 -4.34 -29.14 7.31
C PHE A 28 -5.10 -30.08 8.26
N ALA A 29 -5.68 -31.18 7.75
CA ALA A 29 -6.43 -32.11 8.57
C ALA A 29 -5.63 -32.56 9.81
N GLY A 30 -6.18 -32.29 11.00
CA GLY A 30 -5.58 -32.61 12.31
C GLY A 30 -4.59 -31.57 12.85
N ALA A 31 -4.24 -30.55 12.07
CA ALA A 31 -3.43 -29.42 12.52
C ALA A 31 -4.27 -28.41 13.30
N LYS A 32 -3.62 -27.68 14.19
CA LYS A 32 -4.21 -26.63 15.01
C LYS A 32 -3.48 -25.31 14.80
N TRP A 33 -4.20 -24.20 14.90
CA TRP A 33 -3.59 -22.88 14.98
C TRP A 33 -2.84 -22.76 16.31
N ILE A 34 -1.52 -22.66 16.27
CA ILE A 34 -0.69 -22.62 17.47
C ILE A 34 0.03 -21.28 17.61
N GLY A 35 0.22 -20.81 18.86
CA GLY A 35 0.83 -19.53 19.17
C GLY A 35 1.04 -19.36 20.67
N THR A 36 1.00 -18.10 21.13
CA THR A 36 1.04 -17.72 22.54
C THR A 36 0.06 -16.59 22.80
N SER A 37 -0.56 -16.59 23.98
CA SER A 37 -1.37 -15.47 24.47
C SER A 37 -0.54 -14.34 25.10
N GLU A 38 0.75 -14.58 25.34
CA GLU A 38 1.70 -13.56 25.81
C GLU A 38 1.79 -12.42 24.80
N LYS A 39 1.67 -11.18 25.31
CA LYS A 39 1.77 -9.97 24.50
C LYS A 39 3.23 -9.54 24.37
N VAL A 40 3.50 -8.75 23.34
CA VAL A 40 4.80 -8.11 23.12
C VAL A 40 4.53 -6.62 22.97
N LEU A 41 5.31 -5.81 23.66
CA LEU A 41 5.21 -4.36 23.58
C LEU A 41 6.60 -3.78 23.36
N TYR A 42 6.75 -3.03 22.27
CA TYR A 42 7.90 -2.15 22.04
C TYR A 42 7.38 -0.72 21.93
N ALA A 43 7.45 0.01 23.05
CA ALA A 43 6.69 1.24 23.25
C ALA A 43 7.12 2.37 22.30
N ASP A 44 8.39 2.41 21.91
CA ASP A 44 8.93 3.43 21.02
C ASP A 44 8.36 3.34 19.59
N PHE A 45 7.77 2.21 19.20
CA PHE A 45 7.19 1.98 17.87
C PHE A 45 5.65 1.89 17.92
N LEU A 46 5.01 2.41 18.97
CA LEU A 46 3.56 2.39 19.13
C LEU A 46 2.94 3.80 19.06
N PRO A 47 2.53 4.28 17.86
CA PRO A 47 1.93 5.62 17.69
C PRO A 47 0.42 5.66 17.91
N GLN A 48 -0.20 4.50 18.17
CA GLN A 48 -1.64 4.35 18.31
C GLN A 48 -1.93 3.41 19.48
N TYR A 49 -2.62 3.92 20.51
CA TYR A 49 -2.90 3.16 21.73
C TYR A 49 -4.00 3.83 22.54
N ILE A 50 -4.53 3.09 23.52
CA ILE A 50 -5.34 3.65 24.60
C ILE A 50 -4.52 3.56 25.87
N ILE A 51 -4.32 4.66 26.57
CA ILE A 51 -3.76 4.67 27.92
C ILE A 51 -4.83 5.14 28.90
N SER A 52 -4.95 4.47 30.04
CA SER A 52 -5.92 4.85 31.06
C SER A 52 -5.38 4.63 32.46
N ALA A 53 -5.91 5.39 33.42
CA ALA A 53 -5.50 5.32 34.81
C ALA A 53 -6.62 5.78 35.74
N ASP A 54 -6.60 5.30 36.97
CA ASP A 54 -7.47 5.75 38.05
C ASP A 54 -6.84 6.95 38.74
N ILE A 55 -7.57 8.08 38.79
CA ILE A 55 -7.14 9.32 39.40
C ILE A 55 -7.98 9.62 40.63
N THR A 56 -7.35 9.77 41.80
CA THR A 56 -8.02 10.16 43.05
C THR A 56 -7.55 11.54 43.49
N LEU A 57 -8.51 12.47 43.69
CA LEU A 57 -8.25 13.86 44.09
C LEU A 57 -8.92 14.16 45.45
N PRO A 58 -8.19 14.08 46.58
CA PRO A 58 -8.79 14.06 47.91
C PRO A 58 -9.45 15.38 48.36
N ASP A 59 -9.08 16.52 47.77
CA ASP A 59 -9.63 17.82 48.13
C ASP A 59 -9.69 18.80 46.94
N GLU A 60 -10.34 19.96 47.15
CA GLU A 60 -10.53 21.01 46.13
C GLU A 60 -9.23 21.63 45.61
N THR A 61 -8.09 21.37 46.24
CA THR A 61 -6.77 21.84 45.79
C THR A 61 -5.95 20.76 45.10
N SER A 62 -6.49 19.54 44.99
CA SER A 62 -5.80 18.37 44.45
C SER A 62 -5.70 18.39 42.93
N SER A 63 -4.57 17.91 42.40
CA SER A 63 -4.38 17.58 40.99
C SER A 63 -3.42 16.41 40.83
N ALA A 64 -3.58 15.66 39.75
CA ALA A 64 -2.70 14.55 39.39
C ALA A 64 -2.69 14.36 37.88
N SER A 65 -1.55 13.90 37.35
CA SER A 65 -1.33 13.78 35.91
C SER A 65 -0.93 12.38 35.49
N LEU A 66 -1.46 11.95 34.35
CA LEU A 66 -1.01 10.81 33.57
C LEU A 66 -0.05 11.30 32.47
N LEU A 67 1.07 10.62 32.28
CA LEU A 67 2.10 10.94 31.29
C LEU A 67 2.27 9.81 30.27
N MET A 68 2.62 10.21 29.05
CA MET A 68 2.91 9.33 27.91
C MET A 68 3.91 10.00 26.95
N GLY A 69 4.52 9.23 26.06
CA GLY A 69 5.50 9.74 25.11
C GLY A 69 6.73 10.33 25.78
N GLY A 70 7.06 9.81 26.97
CA GLY A 70 8.24 10.16 27.71
C GLY A 70 9.48 9.63 27.02
N ASN A 71 10.56 10.40 26.99
CA ASN A 71 11.87 9.91 26.55
C ASN A 71 11.91 9.25 25.15
N ASP A 72 11.05 9.68 24.22
CA ASP A 72 11.09 9.21 22.83
C ASP A 72 12.53 9.39 22.28
N PRO A 73 13.24 8.30 21.92
CA PRO A 73 14.63 8.40 21.51
C PRO A 73 14.87 9.31 20.31
N ARG A 74 13.85 9.54 19.48
CA ARG A 74 13.93 10.45 18.34
C ARG A 74 14.02 11.91 18.77
N LEU A 75 13.44 12.26 19.92
CA LEU A 75 13.46 13.62 20.50
C LEU A 75 14.69 13.85 21.39
N MET A 76 15.46 12.81 21.71
CA MET A 76 16.70 12.91 22.51
C MET A 76 17.93 13.21 21.64
N ASP A 77 17.81 13.11 20.32
CA ASP A 77 18.89 13.34 19.36
C ASP A 77 18.40 14.26 18.24
N ALA A 78 19.07 15.41 18.07
CA ALA A 78 18.71 16.43 17.09
C ALA A 78 18.88 15.96 15.63
N ASP A 79 19.59 14.87 15.39
CA ASP A 79 19.75 14.28 14.07
C ASP A 79 18.62 13.30 13.73
N LEU A 80 17.86 12.84 14.74
CA LEU A 80 16.76 11.88 14.56
C LEU A 80 15.39 12.54 14.39
N ASN A 81 15.28 13.87 14.51
CA ASN A 81 14.02 14.59 14.34
C ASN A 81 14.19 15.91 13.57
N ILE A 82 13.17 16.27 12.80
CA ILE A 82 13.14 17.51 12.00
C ILE A 82 12.97 18.78 12.84
N MET A 83 12.61 18.66 14.13
CA MET A 83 12.52 19.80 15.04
C MET A 83 13.89 20.22 15.61
N ARG A 84 14.93 19.43 15.34
CA ARG A 84 16.31 19.61 15.83
C ARG A 84 16.36 19.81 17.35
N VAL A 85 15.55 19.04 18.10
CA VAL A 85 15.59 18.98 19.56
C VAL A 85 16.46 17.82 20.02
N ALA A 86 17.16 17.98 21.14
CA ALA A 86 17.98 16.95 21.77
C ALA A 86 17.77 17.03 23.29
N ASN A 87 16.71 16.39 23.75
CA ASN A 87 16.31 16.41 25.16
C ASN A 87 17.15 15.44 26.00
N GLY A 88 17.41 15.80 27.25
CA GLY A 88 17.89 14.87 28.26
C GLY A 88 16.82 13.87 28.71
N LYS A 89 17.23 12.94 29.57
CA LYS A 89 16.30 12.02 30.24
C LYS A 89 15.29 12.83 31.07
N ASP A 90 14.02 12.49 30.92
CA ASP A 90 12.82 13.05 31.54
C ASP A 90 12.50 14.50 31.16
N GLU A 91 13.07 14.99 30.05
CA GLU A 91 12.84 16.36 29.55
C GLU A 91 11.82 16.45 28.40
N SER A 92 11.29 15.32 27.92
CA SER A 92 10.23 15.31 26.90
C SER A 92 9.09 14.36 27.26
N PHE A 93 7.84 14.85 27.27
CA PHE A 93 6.63 14.07 27.52
C PHE A 93 5.35 14.85 27.18
N VAL A 94 4.23 14.12 27.03
CA VAL A 94 2.87 14.66 27.01
C VAL A 94 2.20 14.35 28.35
N ARG A 95 1.57 15.35 28.96
CA ARG A 95 0.95 15.27 30.30
C ARG A 95 -0.53 15.64 30.23
N VAL A 96 -1.40 14.78 30.76
CA VAL A 96 -2.84 15.07 30.94
C VAL A 96 -3.14 15.12 32.44
N GLU A 97 -3.43 16.32 32.94
CA GLU A 97 -3.68 16.61 34.35
C GLU A 97 -5.17 16.82 34.62
N LEU A 98 -5.73 16.11 35.60
CA LEU A 98 -7.04 16.42 36.16
C LEU A 98 -6.85 17.41 37.33
N ASP A 99 -7.33 18.65 37.17
CA ASP A 99 -7.25 19.70 38.19
C ASP A 99 -8.65 19.98 38.78
N ARG A 100 -8.86 19.57 40.03
CA ARG A 100 -10.14 19.76 40.73
C ARG A 100 -10.42 21.23 40.99
N LYS A 101 -9.40 22.03 41.30
CA LYS A 101 -9.55 23.47 41.56
C LYS A 101 -9.94 24.22 40.29
N GLY A 102 -9.27 23.90 39.19
CA GLY A 102 -9.50 24.49 37.88
C GLY A 102 -10.78 24.01 37.19
N LYS A 103 -11.36 22.90 37.67
CA LYS A 103 -12.49 22.20 37.05
C LYS A 103 -12.23 21.85 35.59
N CYS A 104 -11.04 21.34 35.32
CA CYS A 104 -10.57 21.10 33.97
C CYS A 104 -9.60 19.92 33.87
N LEU A 105 -9.45 19.44 32.64
CA LEU A 105 -8.33 18.63 32.20
C LEU A 105 -7.35 19.52 31.45
N ASN A 106 -6.13 19.65 31.96
CA ASN A 106 -5.06 20.40 31.32
C ASN A 106 -4.13 19.44 30.56
N VAL A 107 -3.93 19.70 29.28
CA VAL A 107 -2.97 19.01 28.44
C VAL A 107 -1.72 19.87 28.30
N TYR A 108 -0.56 19.27 28.53
CA TYR A 108 0.75 19.89 28.38
C TYR A 108 1.60 19.08 27.40
N ARG A 109 2.52 19.76 26.74
CA ARG A 109 3.57 19.16 25.90
C ARG A 109 4.90 19.80 26.26
N THR A 110 5.94 19.00 26.41
CA THR A 110 7.29 19.46 26.77
C THR A 110 8.31 18.68 25.96
N GLY A 111 9.32 19.38 25.43
CA GLY A 111 10.46 18.77 24.72
C GLY A 111 10.18 18.30 23.28
N TYR A 112 8.98 18.49 22.72
CA TYR A 112 8.66 17.98 21.38
C TYR A 112 9.10 18.97 20.28
N THR A 113 9.22 20.24 20.66
CA THR A 113 9.74 21.29 19.78
C THR A 113 10.37 22.41 20.61
N LYS A 114 11.17 23.26 19.98
CA LYS A 114 11.86 24.39 20.63
C LYS A 114 10.91 25.46 21.17
N GLU A 115 9.66 25.48 20.69
CA GLU A 115 8.61 26.38 21.15
C GLU A 115 7.88 25.87 22.40
N ASP A 116 8.12 24.62 22.82
CA ASP A 116 7.52 24.11 24.05
C ASP A 116 8.08 24.83 25.28
N VAL A 117 7.18 25.21 26.18
CA VAL A 117 7.55 25.85 27.45
C VAL A 117 7.13 24.91 28.58
N PRO A 118 8.08 24.34 29.35
CA PRO A 118 7.76 23.46 30.46
C PRO A 118 6.73 24.06 31.41
N GLY A 119 5.73 23.27 31.79
CA GLY A 119 4.63 23.70 32.68
C GLY A 119 3.57 24.60 32.03
N LYS A 120 3.70 24.98 30.76
CA LYS A 120 2.67 25.77 30.06
C LYS A 120 1.57 24.86 29.53
N VAL A 121 0.32 25.15 29.90
CA VAL A 121 -0.86 24.46 29.38
C VAL A 121 -0.96 24.67 27.86
N LEU A 122 -0.99 23.57 27.11
CA LEU A 122 -1.27 23.57 25.67
C LEU A 122 -2.77 23.74 25.41
N ARG A 123 -3.59 23.00 26.16
CA ARG A 123 -5.05 23.07 26.09
C ARG A 123 -5.69 22.78 27.44
N SER A 124 -6.71 23.55 27.81
CA SER A 124 -7.56 23.27 28.96
C SER A 124 -8.96 22.88 28.48
N LEU A 125 -9.50 21.77 28.99
CA LEU A 125 -10.81 21.25 28.66
C LEU A 125 -11.69 21.31 29.92
N PRO A 126 -12.85 21.99 29.89
CA PRO A 126 -13.71 22.08 31.07
C PRO A 126 -14.29 20.72 31.45
N VAL A 127 -14.34 20.43 32.75
CA VAL A 127 -14.92 19.21 33.31
C VAL A 127 -16.14 19.60 34.15
N ALA A 128 -17.23 18.86 34.01
CA ALA A 128 -18.44 19.09 34.80
C ALA A 128 -18.20 18.72 36.28
N ASP A 129 -18.75 19.52 37.21
CA ASP A 129 -18.66 19.28 38.65
C ASP A 129 -19.09 17.86 39.05
N SER A 130 -20.05 17.27 38.31
CA SER A 130 -20.52 15.90 38.55
C SER A 130 -19.48 14.80 38.32
N LEU A 131 -18.39 15.11 37.61
CA LEU A 131 -17.28 14.18 37.34
C LEU A 131 -16.08 14.43 38.27
N LEU A 132 -16.11 15.44 39.13
CA LEU A 132 -15.04 15.79 40.05
C LEU A 132 -15.41 15.33 41.45
N THR A 133 -15.09 14.07 41.75
CA THR A 133 -15.41 13.46 43.05
C THR A 133 -14.15 13.19 43.87
N ASP A 134 -14.34 12.81 45.13
CA ASP A 134 -13.28 12.29 46.01
C ASP A 134 -13.02 10.78 45.80
N LEU A 135 -13.83 10.11 44.98
CA LEU A 135 -13.62 8.73 44.55
C LEU A 135 -12.67 8.68 43.33
N PRO A 136 -12.04 7.52 43.07
CA PRO A 136 -11.25 7.34 41.85
C PRO A 136 -12.10 7.55 40.60
N SER A 137 -11.62 8.43 39.70
CA SER A 137 -12.17 8.61 38.36
C SER A 137 -11.24 7.99 37.32
N ARG A 138 -11.80 7.27 36.35
CA ARG A 138 -11.05 6.65 35.26
C ARG A 138 -10.79 7.68 34.16
N LEU A 139 -9.54 8.12 34.04
CA LEU A 139 -9.08 8.90 32.89
C LEU A 139 -8.69 7.92 31.77
N THR A 140 -9.24 8.13 30.57
CA THR A 140 -8.88 7.36 29.37
C THR A 140 -8.46 8.31 28.26
N VAL A 141 -7.29 8.07 27.69
CA VAL A 141 -6.73 8.83 26.58
C VAL A 141 -6.49 7.88 25.42
N THR A 142 -7.27 8.04 24.36
CA THR A 142 -7.01 7.36 23.08
C THR A 142 -6.07 8.23 22.26
N VAL A 143 -4.92 7.68 21.89
CA VAL A 143 -3.90 8.33 21.07
C VAL A 143 -3.96 7.74 19.67
N THR A 144 -4.21 8.58 18.67
CA THR A 144 -4.18 8.21 17.25
C THR A 144 -3.19 9.12 16.54
N TYR A 145 -1.96 8.65 16.40
CA TYR A 145 -0.83 9.48 15.94
C TYR A 145 -0.70 10.73 16.82
N SER A 146 -1.05 11.91 16.30
CA SER A 146 -0.94 13.18 17.02
C SER A 146 -2.18 13.63 17.77
N GLU A 147 -3.30 12.91 17.64
CA GLU A 147 -4.59 13.28 18.21
C GLU A 147 -4.87 12.52 19.51
N LEU A 148 -5.13 13.26 20.60
CA LEU A 148 -5.62 12.72 21.86
C LEU A 148 -7.13 12.87 21.91
N ARG A 149 -7.87 11.78 22.16
CA ARG A 149 -9.27 11.81 22.57
C ARG A 149 -9.36 11.44 24.06
N ILE A 150 -9.88 12.36 24.86
CA ILE A 150 -9.85 12.27 26.32
C ILE A 150 -11.26 12.02 26.86
N LEU A 151 -11.39 10.95 27.65
CA LEU A 151 -12.61 10.58 28.36
C LEU A 151 -12.33 10.55 29.87
N LEU A 152 -13.32 10.94 30.67
CA LEU A 152 -13.31 10.82 32.12
C LEU A 152 -14.58 10.09 32.55
N ASP A 153 -14.45 8.94 33.20
CA ASP A 153 -15.56 8.06 33.57
C ASP A 153 -16.50 7.74 32.38
N GLY A 154 -15.90 7.58 31.19
CA GLY A 154 -16.60 7.33 29.93
C GLY A 154 -17.24 8.55 29.27
N ALA A 155 -17.27 9.72 29.93
CA ALA A 155 -17.74 10.97 29.35
C ALA A 155 -16.66 11.57 28.43
N ASN A 156 -17.00 11.92 27.19
CA ASN A 156 -16.09 12.59 26.26
C ASN A 156 -15.84 14.04 26.71
N ILE A 157 -14.60 14.34 27.09
CA ILE A 157 -14.19 15.67 27.56
C ILE A 157 -13.69 16.52 26.39
N GLY A 158 -12.98 15.93 25.43
CA GLY A 158 -12.55 16.64 24.23
C GLY A 158 -11.45 15.94 23.46
N GLN A 159 -11.00 16.63 22.41
CA GLN A 159 -9.88 16.22 21.55
C GLN A 159 -8.80 17.30 21.52
N VAL A 160 -7.54 16.88 21.51
CA VAL A 160 -6.37 17.77 21.50
C VAL A 160 -5.30 17.20 20.59
N ASN A 161 -4.83 18.01 19.63
CA ASN A 161 -3.62 17.70 18.89
C ASN A 161 -2.38 18.07 19.70
N VAL A 162 -1.47 17.12 19.81
CA VAL A 162 -0.17 17.30 20.47
C VAL A 162 1.00 17.21 19.50
N GLY A 163 0.77 16.77 18.26
CA GLY A 163 1.82 16.73 17.23
C GLY A 163 2.31 18.14 16.87
N PRO A 164 3.63 18.41 16.89
CA PRO A 164 4.17 19.71 16.51
C PRO A 164 4.04 20.00 15.01
N LEU A 165 3.90 18.96 14.19
CA LEU A 165 3.94 19.05 12.73
C LEU A 165 2.55 19.16 12.07
N GLY A 166 1.52 18.66 12.73
CA GLY A 166 0.19 18.61 12.17
C GLY A 166 -0.70 17.59 12.86
N HIS A 167 -1.82 17.29 12.20
CA HIS A 167 -2.92 16.50 12.72
C HIS A 167 -3.04 15.14 12.00
N GLY A 168 -3.16 14.05 12.75
CA GLY A 168 -3.50 12.73 12.22
C GLY A 168 -2.36 12.00 11.51
N GLY A 169 -2.71 11.08 10.61
CA GLY A 169 -1.78 10.15 9.96
C GLY A 169 -1.01 10.73 8.77
N ASP A 170 -1.16 12.02 8.47
CA ASP A 170 -0.54 12.71 7.34
C ASP A 170 0.80 13.37 7.68
N TYR A 171 1.25 13.25 8.93
CA TYR A 171 2.48 13.85 9.45
C TYR A 171 3.27 12.81 10.25
N ILE A 172 4.56 13.09 10.49
CA ILE A 172 5.39 12.26 11.38
C ILE A 172 4.72 12.17 12.75
N ALA A 173 4.51 10.93 13.21
CA ALA A 173 3.73 10.64 14.40
C ALA A 173 4.46 11.01 15.70
N TYR A 174 3.79 11.79 16.54
CA TYR A 174 4.16 12.17 17.90
C TYR A 174 2.90 12.39 18.75
N PRO A 175 2.81 11.85 19.98
CA PRO A 175 3.79 11.00 20.66
C PRO A 175 3.76 9.54 20.17
N GLN A 176 4.88 8.83 20.28
CA GLN A 176 4.87 7.37 20.45
C GLN A 176 4.48 7.06 21.91
N LEU A 177 4.14 5.81 22.23
CA LEU A 177 3.89 5.45 23.63
C LEU A 177 5.12 5.75 24.49
N SER A 178 6.29 5.24 24.08
CA SER A 178 7.58 5.34 24.78
C SER A 178 7.43 5.19 26.30
N ASP A 179 8.10 5.99 27.12
CA ASP A 179 7.93 5.93 28.56
C ASP A 179 6.56 6.50 28.98
N ILE A 180 5.92 5.81 29.93
CA ILE A 180 4.67 6.22 30.56
C ILE A 180 4.89 6.55 32.04
N GLY A 181 3.99 7.32 32.65
CA GLY A 181 4.07 7.53 34.09
C GLY A 181 3.11 8.56 34.64
N TRP A 182 3.51 9.24 35.71
CA TRP A 182 2.64 10.14 36.47
C TRP A 182 3.40 11.29 37.13
N LEU A 183 2.64 12.34 37.48
CA LEU A 183 3.17 13.51 38.19
C LEU A 183 2.09 14.13 39.10
N VAL A 184 2.48 14.44 40.34
CA VAL A 184 1.74 15.28 41.28
C VAL A 184 2.62 16.48 41.62
N GLU A 185 2.18 17.69 41.26
CA GLU A 185 3.00 18.89 41.43
C GLU A 185 3.27 19.20 42.91
N ALA A 186 4.43 19.82 43.21
CA ALA A 186 4.75 20.29 44.55
C ALA A 186 3.61 21.10 45.19
N GLY A 187 3.23 20.72 46.42
CA GLY A 187 2.15 21.37 47.16
C GLY A 187 0.74 20.97 46.73
N ARG A 188 0.58 20.04 45.79
CA ARG A 188 -0.68 19.38 45.45
C ARG A 188 -0.77 18.00 46.08
N THR A 189 -2.00 17.52 46.23
CA THR A 189 -2.35 16.15 46.64
C THR A 189 -3.07 15.45 45.50
N GLY A 190 -2.89 14.14 45.39
CA GLY A 190 -3.49 13.35 44.33
C GLY A 190 -2.82 11.97 44.24
N ARG A 191 -3.48 11.03 43.56
CA ARG A 191 -2.95 9.69 43.31
C ARG A 191 -3.34 9.25 41.90
N VAL A 192 -2.40 8.58 41.24
CA VAL A 192 -2.59 7.83 40.00
C VAL A 192 -2.33 6.34 40.32
N SER A 193 -3.20 5.44 39.86
CA SER A 193 -3.00 3.99 39.93
C SER A 193 -3.63 3.29 38.73
N ASP A 194 -3.44 1.98 38.64
CA ASP A 194 -4.13 1.10 37.69
C ASP A 194 -3.95 1.56 36.24
N ILE A 195 -2.69 1.80 35.87
CA ILE A 195 -2.34 2.29 34.53
C ILE A 195 -2.41 1.12 33.55
N ASP A 196 -3.31 1.21 32.58
CA ASP A 196 -3.45 0.26 31.49
C ASP A 196 -3.06 0.90 30.16
N VAL A 197 -2.28 0.16 29.37
CA VAL A 197 -2.07 0.41 27.94
C VAL A 197 -2.80 -0.67 27.16
N GLN A 198 -3.62 -0.28 26.19
CA GLN A 198 -4.44 -1.18 25.39
C GLN A 198 -4.29 -0.88 23.91
N GLU A 199 -4.58 -1.90 23.10
CA GLU A 199 -4.75 -1.74 21.66
C GLU A 199 -5.89 -0.77 21.33
N ILE A 200 -5.71 0.05 20.29
CA ILE A 200 -6.71 1.06 19.92
C ILE A 200 -7.98 0.46 19.33
N ARG A 201 -7.82 -0.66 18.61
CA ARG A 201 -8.91 -1.35 17.93
C ARG A 201 -9.46 -2.45 18.82
N LYS A 202 -10.77 -2.67 18.75
CA LYS A 202 -11.43 -3.78 19.45
C LYS A 202 -10.76 -5.12 19.09
N PRO A 203 -10.54 -6.02 20.06
CA PRO A 203 -11.17 -6.07 21.40
C PRO A 203 -10.55 -5.15 22.47
N ASN A 204 -9.60 -4.27 22.11
CA ASN A 204 -8.88 -3.40 23.03
C ASN A 204 -8.11 -4.20 24.08
N ALA A 205 -7.41 -5.24 23.63
CA ALA A 205 -6.58 -6.06 24.49
C ALA A 205 -5.59 -5.21 25.30
N VAL A 206 -5.47 -5.52 26.58
CA VAL A 206 -4.50 -4.90 27.47
C VAL A 206 -3.12 -5.42 27.07
N LEU A 207 -2.24 -4.51 26.68
CA LEU A 207 -0.85 -4.77 26.33
C LEU A 207 0.05 -4.69 27.56
N TYR A 208 -0.24 -3.77 28.48
CA TYR A 208 0.56 -3.54 29.67
C TYR A 208 -0.31 -3.06 30.81
N HIS A 209 -0.03 -3.53 32.02
CA HIS A 209 -0.70 -3.13 33.26
C HIS A 209 0.34 -2.77 34.31
N HIS A 210 0.11 -1.70 35.07
CA HIS A 210 0.91 -1.33 36.22
C HIS A 210 0.03 -1.07 37.46
N ASP A 211 0.17 -1.94 38.47
CA ASP A 211 -0.55 -1.88 39.75
C ASP A 211 -0.16 -0.66 40.66
N GLY A 212 0.88 0.10 40.31
CA GLY A 212 1.69 0.89 41.26
C GLY A 212 1.36 2.38 41.41
N MET A 213 1.45 2.87 42.65
CA MET A 213 1.03 4.18 43.18
C MET A 213 2.09 5.31 43.10
N ALA A 214 1.60 6.55 43.01
CA ALA A 214 2.20 7.71 43.68
C ALA A 214 1.49 7.99 45.02
N GLU A 215 2.26 8.22 46.10
CA GLU A 215 1.77 8.92 47.30
C GLU A 215 2.01 10.43 47.17
N ALA A 216 1.11 11.23 47.75
CA ALA A 216 1.11 12.68 47.63
C ALA A 216 2.39 13.34 48.21
N GLY A 217 2.91 14.37 47.52
CA GLY A 217 3.80 15.38 48.12
C GLY A 217 5.31 15.23 47.92
N THR A 218 5.80 14.42 46.97
CA THR A 218 7.25 14.16 46.78
C THR A 218 7.92 14.82 45.56
N ASP A 219 7.21 15.58 44.73
CA ASP A 219 7.78 16.27 43.55
C ASP A 219 8.51 15.32 42.57
N GLN A 220 8.02 14.07 42.44
CA GLN A 220 8.64 13.05 41.59
C GLN A 220 7.85 12.89 40.29
N LEU A 221 8.40 13.45 39.22
CA LEU A 221 8.15 12.96 37.86
C LEU A 221 8.63 11.51 37.79
N VAL A 222 7.73 10.60 37.42
CA VAL A 222 8.08 9.19 37.18
C VAL A 222 7.78 8.89 35.72
N LEU A 223 8.77 8.33 35.03
CA LEU A 223 8.66 7.78 33.68
C LEU A 223 9.32 6.40 33.68
N THR A 224 8.62 5.40 33.14
CA THR A 224 9.11 4.03 33.03
C THR A 224 8.85 3.50 31.63
N ASP A 225 9.80 2.72 31.13
CA ASP A 225 9.67 1.98 29.87
C ASP A 225 8.70 0.80 30.08
N PRO A 226 7.55 0.75 29.38
CA PRO A 226 6.62 -0.36 29.48
C PRO A 226 6.94 -1.50 28.50
N SER A 227 8.09 -1.46 27.78
CA SER A 227 8.43 -2.45 26.77
C SER A 227 8.82 -3.81 27.37
N PHE A 228 8.37 -4.90 26.75
CA PHE A 228 8.70 -6.27 27.15
C PHE A 228 8.49 -7.28 26.01
N GLY A 229 9.16 -8.43 26.13
CA GLY A 229 9.05 -9.55 25.20
C GLY A 229 9.84 -9.37 23.89
N ALA A 230 9.55 -10.25 22.94
CA ALA A 230 10.04 -10.29 21.57
C ALA A 230 9.04 -11.05 20.69
N MET A 231 9.15 -10.88 19.38
CA MET A 231 8.30 -11.57 18.41
C MET A 231 8.34 -13.10 18.63
N PRO A 232 7.18 -13.79 18.63
CA PRO A 232 7.12 -15.20 19.00
C PRO A 232 7.92 -16.10 18.06
N VAL A 233 8.66 -17.03 18.65
CA VAL A 233 9.32 -18.14 17.93
C VAL A 233 8.76 -19.46 18.43
N LEU A 234 8.26 -20.28 17.51
CA LEU A 234 7.80 -21.63 17.79
C LEU A 234 8.84 -22.67 17.39
N ARG A 235 8.88 -23.80 18.09
CA ARG A 235 9.68 -24.96 17.69
C ARG A 235 8.98 -26.27 17.93
N SER A 236 9.39 -27.29 17.17
CA SER A 236 9.08 -28.68 17.47
C SER A 236 10.22 -29.60 17.04
N SER A 237 10.29 -30.78 17.66
CA SER A 237 11.16 -31.85 17.19
C SER A 237 10.35 -33.11 16.92
N PHE A 238 10.66 -33.76 15.80
CA PHE A 238 9.92 -34.92 15.33
C PHE A 238 10.88 -35.98 14.77
N LYS A 239 10.39 -37.22 14.67
CA LYS A 239 11.19 -38.36 14.24
C LYS A 239 10.65 -38.94 12.93
N VAL A 240 11.45 -38.81 11.88
CA VAL A 240 11.25 -39.48 10.59
C VAL A 240 11.83 -40.90 10.72
N LYS A 241 11.07 -41.92 10.30
CA LYS A 241 11.38 -43.34 10.46
C LYS A 241 11.55 -43.99 9.09
N GLY A 242 12.73 -43.88 8.52
CA GLY A 242 13.00 -44.43 7.19
C GLY A 242 14.15 -43.66 6.53
N LYS A 243 15.06 -44.40 5.89
CA LYS A 243 16.23 -43.81 5.23
C LYS A 243 15.93 -43.33 3.81
N ASP A 244 14.89 -43.86 3.19
CA ASP A 244 14.57 -43.65 1.78
C ASP A 244 13.32 -42.76 1.65
N ILE A 245 13.46 -41.48 2.02
CA ILE A 245 12.42 -40.45 1.79
C ILE A 245 12.32 -40.24 0.27
N GLU A 246 11.14 -40.46 -0.30
CA GLU A 246 10.86 -40.22 -1.72
C GLU A 246 10.46 -38.75 -1.95
N SER A 247 9.59 -38.21 -1.08
CA SER A 247 9.22 -36.80 -1.10
C SER A 247 8.77 -36.32 0.29
N ALA A 248 8.93 -35.03 0.55
CA ALA A 248 8.37 -34.37 1.72
C ALA A 248 7.84 -32.98 1.37
N THR A 249 6.59 -32.71 1.72
CA THR A 249 5.88 -31.49 1.39
C THR A 249 5.38 -30.80 2.65
N LEU A 250 5.75 -29.53 2.84
CA LEU A 250 5.27 -28.68 3.93
C LEU A 250 4.23 -27.69 3.40
N SER A 251 2.99 -27.81 3.89
CA SER A 251 1.97 -26.77 3.74
C SER A 251 1.98 -25.87 4.98
N ALA A 252 2.03 -24.55 4.81
CA ALA A 252 2.13 -23.60 5.92
C ALA A 252 1.40 -22.27 5.67
N THR A 253 0.86 -21.69 6.73
CA THR A 253 0.28 -20.33 6.76
C THR A 253 0.35 -19.73 8.17
N ALA A 254 0.07 -18.44 8.29
CA ALA A 254 0.00 -17.73 9.56
C ALA A 254 -1.17 -16.73 9.62
N ARG A 255 -1.67 -16.49 10.83
CA ARG A 255 -2.31 -15.23 11.23
C ARG A 255 -1.18 -14.31 11.66
N GLY A 256 -0.74 -13.44 10.76
CA GLY A 256 0.54 -12.74 10.84
C GLY A 256 1.37 -13.05 9.59
N ILE A 257 2.67 -12.90 9.70
CA ILE A 257 3.64 -13.40 8.72
C ILE A 257 4.65 -14.34 9.39
N TYR A 258 5.28 -15.21 8.61
CA TYR A 258 6.16 -16.25 9.14
C TYR A 258 7.44 -16.46 8.32
N GLU A 259 8.48 -16.99 8.98
CA GLU A 259 9.66 -17.60 8.37
C GLU A 259 9.91 -18.96 9.02
N ILE A 260 10.31 -19.98 8.24
CA ILE A 260 10.51 -21.36 8.71
C ILE A 260 11.94 -21.81 8.49
N ASN A 261 12.52 -22.48 9.48
CA ASN A 261 13.77 -23.23 9.34
C ASN A 261 13.53 -24.71 9.68
N ILE A 262 14.06 -25.62 8.86
CA ILE A 262 14.13 -27.06 9.14
C ILE A 262 15.60 -27.45 9.22
N ASN A 263 16.01 -28.03 10.36
CA ASN A 263 17.41 -28.40 10.61
C ASN A 263 18.41 -27.27 10.27
N ASP A 264 18.11 -26.06 10.76
CA ASP A 264 18.89 -24.82 10.58
C ASP A 264 18.92 -24.24 9.14
N ALA A 265 18.26 -24.89 8.18
CA ALA A 265 18.10 -24.36 6.82
C ALA A 265 16.75 -23.66 6.65
N ARG A 266 16.76 -22.43 6.09
CA ARG A 266 15.54 -21.69 5.74
C ARG A 266 14.74 -22.49 4.69
N VAL A 267 13.42 -22.52 4.86
CA VAL A 267 12.48 -23.11 3.89
C VAL A 267 12.07 -22.04 2.88
N GLY A 268 12.30 -22.32 1.60
CA GLY A 268 11.96 -21.39 0.51
C GLY A 268 12.80 -20.11 0.50
N GLU A 269 12.43 -19.20 -0.40
CA GLU A 269 13.04 -17.88 -0.56
C GLU A 269 12.01 -16.74 -0.38
N ASP A 270 10.81 -17.11 0.09
CA ASP A 270 9.67 -16.23 0.17
C ASP A 270 9.78 -15.28 1.38
N PHE A 271 9.31 -14.06 1.19
CA PHE A 271 9.23 -13.01 2.19
C PHE A 271 7.76 -12.63 2.41
N LEU A 272 7.46 -12.16 3.62
CA LEU A 272 6.14 -11.63 4.00
C LEU A 272 4.99 -12.64 3.77
N THR A 273 5.27 -13.94 3.86
CA THR A 273 4.27 -15.01 3.73
C THR A 273 3.34 -15.06 4.95
N PRO A 274 2.03 -15.26 4.79
CA PRO A 274 1.34 -15.73 3.58
C PRO A 274 0.83 -14.61 2.64
N GLY A 275 1.28 -13.37 2.83
CA GLY A 275 0.78 -12.20 2.10
C GLY A 275 -0.53 -11.64 2.67
N LEU A 276 -1.00 -10.55 2.04
CA LEU A 276 -2.23 -9.85 2.37
C LEU A 276 -3.41 -10.38 1.54
N SER A 277 -4.48 -10.77 2.23
CA SER A 277 -5.78 -11.14 1.67
C SER A 277 -6.91 -10.67 2.60
N GLN A 278 -8.16 -10.88 2.19
CA GLN A 278 -9.27 -10.77 3.13
C GLN A 278 -9.31 -12.04 3.98
N TYR A 279 -8.54 -12.08 5.07
CA TYR A 279 -8.26 -13.32 5.82
C TYR A 279 -9.51 -14.04 6.35
N ASN A 280 -10.62 -13.34 6.57
CA ASN A 280 -11.90 -13.93 6.98
C ASN A 280 -12.72 -14.55 5.83
N LYS A 281 -12.24 -14.43 4.59
CA LYS A 281 -12.81 -15.07 3.38
C LYS A 281 -11.80 -16.01 2.72
N HIS A 282 -10.70 -15.47 2.22
CA HIS A 282 -9.63 -16.26 1.59
C HIS A 282 -8.36 -16.10 2.40
N HIS A 283 -7.94 -17.16 3.07
CA HIS A 283 -6.67 -17.20 3.81
C HIS A 283 -5.68 -18.08 3.05
N TYR A 284 -4.63 -17.47 2.50
CA TYR A 284 -3.68 -18.19 1.66
C TYR A 284 -2.70 -19.05 2.46
N TYR A 285 -2.26 -20.16 1.88
CA TYR A 285 -1.15 -20.97 2.38
C TYR A 285 -0.15 -21.29 1.26
N GLN A 286 1.10 -21.50 1.65
CA GLN A 286 2.20 -21.89 0.75
C GLN A 286 2.49 -23.38 0.90
N VAL A 287 3.07 -23.95 -0.15
CA VAL A 287 3.45 -25.37 -0.22
C VAL A 287 4.90 -25.45 -0.67
N TYR A 288 5.75 -26.06 0.16
CA TYR A 288 7.19 -26.18 -0.06
C TYR A 288 7.60 -27.63 -0.23
N ASP A 289 8.48 -27.90 -1.19
CA ASP A 289 9.26 -29.13 -1.21
C ASP A 289 10.39 -29.02 -0.18
N VAL A 290 10.35 -29.87 0.84
CA VAL A 290 11.34 -29.91 1.92
C VAL A 290 12.08 -31.25 1.98
N THR A 291 12.00 -32.03 0.90
CA THR A 291 12.59 -33.39 0.82
C THR A 291 14.06 -33.38 1.19
N SER A 292 14.83 -32.42 0.66
CA SER A 292 16.27 -32.29 0.89
C SER A 292 16.64 -31.75 2.27
N LEU A 293 15.67 -31.21 3.02
CA LEU A 293 15.90 -30.62 4.35
C LEU A 293 15.73 -31.64 5.48
N LEU A 294 15.12 -32.79 5.20
CA LEU A 294 14.87 -33.86 6.17
C LEU A 294 15.98 -34.90 6.18
N LYS A 295 16.15 -35.55 7.34
CA LYS A 295 17.06 -36.69 7.54
C LYS A 295 16.37 -37.82 8.30
N ASP A 296 16.88 -39.04 8.17
CA ASP A 296 16.44 -40.16 9.01
C ASP A 296 16.67 -39.85 10.50
N GLY A 297 15.71 -40.19 11.35
CA GLY A 297 15.76 -39.91 12.77
C GLY A 297 15.23 -38.52 13.15
N LYS A 298 15.93 -37.83 14.06
CA LYS A 298 15.44 -36.58 14.69
C LYS A 298 15.63 -35.38 13.76
N ASN A 299 14.55 -34.65 13.55
CA ASN A 299 14.51 -33.38 12.82
C ASN A 299 13.95 -32.29 13.74
N GLY A 300 14.34 -31.05 13.49
CA GLY A 300 13.80 -29.86 14.15
C GLY A 300 13.18 -28.91 13.15
N ILE A 301 12.07 -28.29 13.55
CA ILE A 301 11.45 -27.16 12.84
C ILE A 301 11.37 -25.98 13.80
N MET A 302 11.66 -24.79 13.28
CA MET A 302 11.54 -23.51 13.98
C MET A 302 10.77 -22.53 13.10
N VAL A 303 9.91 -21.72 13.71
CA VAL A 303 9.06 -20.76 13.01
C VAL A 303 9.09 -19.44 13.76
N SER A 304 9.52 -18.38 13.10
CA SER A 304 9.44 -17.02 13.63
C SER A 304 8.17 -16.35 13.09
N LEU A 305 7.40 -15.69 13.96
CA LEU A 305 6.17 -14.98 13.61
C LEU A 305 6.32 -13.47 13.81
N ALA A 306 5.64 -12.67 12.97
CA ALA A 306 5.50 -11.23 13.16
C ALA A 306 4.10 -10.74 12.81
N GLU A 307 3.78 -9.49 13.18
CA GLU A 307 2.42 -8.94 13.08
C GLU A 307 1.86 -8.93 11.65
N GLY A 308 2.74 -8.66 10.66
CA GLY A 308 2.37 -8.51 9.26
C GLY A 308 1.14 -7.62 9.08
N TRP A 309 0.28 -8.00 8.15
CA TRP A 309 -1.00 -7.31 7.91
C TRP A 309 -2.14 -7.76 8.84
N TRP A 310 -1.96 -8.85 9.58
CA TRP A 310 -3.00 -9.40 10.46
C TRP A 310 -3.20 -8.50 11.69
N SER A 311 -2.09 -8.21 12.39
CA SER A 311 -2.06 -7.44 13.63
C SER A 311 -1.44 -6.04 13.48
N GLY A 312 -0.64 -5.82 12.44
CA GLY A 312 0.07 -4.55 12.23
C GLY A 312 -0.80 -3.41 11.70
N ASP A 313 -0.14 -2.27 11.49
CA ASP A 313 -0.71 -1.14 10.76
C ASP A 313 -0.89 -1.47 9.28
N ILE A 314 -2.00 -1.04 8.69
CA ILE A 314 -2.37 -1.42 7.31
C ILE A 314 -3.04 -0.29 6.50
N THR A 315 -3.28 0.89 7.08
CA THR A 315 -3.90 2.01 6.36
C THR A 315 -3.33 3.37 6.79
N PHE A 316 -3.63 4.42 6.01
CA PHE A 316 -3.32 5.82 6.35
C PHE A 316 -4.09 6.34 7.58
N GLY A 317 -5.18 5.67 7.98
CA GLY A 317 -5.96 6.03 9.15
C GLY A 317 -5.45 5.30 10.40
N GLY A 318 -5.09 6.06 11.44
CA GLY A 318 -4.51 5.51 12.68
C GLY A 318 -5.50 4.87 13.66
N GLY A 319 -6.59 4.29 13.16
CA GLY A 319 -7.52 3.46 13.93
C GLY A 319 -7.57 2.02 13.43
N ASN A 320 -6.60 1.60 12.62
CA ASN A 320 -6.65 0.36 11.85
C ASN A 320 -5.53 -0.63 12.17
N ARG A 321 -4.78 -0.44 13.27
CA ARG A 321 -3.94 -1.48 13.86
C ARG A 321 -4.79 -2.67 14.33
N ASN A 322 -4.26 -3.88 14.29
CA ASN A 322 -4.98 -5.13 14.59
C ASN A 322 -6.26 -5.30 13.76
N TYR A 323 -6.16 -5.00 12.46
CA TYR A 323 -7.33 -4.95 11.59
C TYR A 323 -8.12 -6.25 11.57
N PHE A 324 -7.43 -7.40 11.50
CA PHE A 324 -8.05 -8.71 11.40
C PHE A 324 -8.09 -9.44 12.74
N GLY A 325 -7.05 -9.30 13.57
CA GLY A 325 -7.04 -9.82 14.93
C GLY A 325 -5.80 -9.45 15.73
N ASP A 326 -5.79 -9.80 17.01
CA ASP A 326 -4.79 -9.36 17.99
C ASP A 326 -3.90 -10.50 18.55
N GLN A 327 -3.98 -11.69 17.93
CA GLN A 327 -3.17 -12.87 18.25
C GLN A 327 -2.51 -13.44 17.00
N LEU A 328 -1.20 -13.70 17.10
CA LEU A 328 -0.44 -14.37 16.05
C LEU A 328 -0.61 -15.89 16.18
N ALA A 329 -0.72 -16.57 15.05
CA ALA A 329 -0.85 -18.02 15.04
C ALA A 329 -0.24 -18.64 13.79
N PHE A 330 0.29 -19.85 13.93
CA PHE A 330 0.86 -20.65 12.85
C PHE A 330 0.04 -21.92 12.62
N LEU A 331 -0.09 -22.33 11.35
CA LEU A 331 -0.74 -23.57 10.96
C LEU A 331 0.14 -24.28 9.93
N ALA A 332 0.50 -25.53 10.19
CA ALA A 332 1.29 -26.32 9.25
C ALA A 332 0.99 -27.81 9.28
N ARG A 333 1.22 -28.43 8.12
CA ARG A 333 1.21 -29.87 7.91
C ARG A 333 2.40 -30.26 7.04
N LEU A 334 3.19 -31.21 7.52
CA LEU A 334 4.31 -31.84 6.81
C LEU A 334 3.91 -33.28 6.47
N ASP A 335 3.82 -33.60 5.19
CA ASP A 335 3.61 -34.96 4.69
C ASP A 335 4.92 -35.52 4.12
N VAL A 336 5.31 -36.70 4.56
CA VAL A 336 6.53 -37.42 4.14
C VAL A 336 6.12 -38.74 3.52
N GLN A 337 6.55 -38.98 2.28
CA GLN A 337 6.38 -40.23 1.56
C GLN A 337 7.71 -40.97 1.47
N PHE A 338 7.69 -42.28 1.69
CA PHE A 338 8.87 -43.14 1.60
C PHE A 338 8.80 -44.00 0.34
N ALA A 339 9.96 -44.43 -0.14
CA ALA A 339 10.09 -45.25 -1.35
C ALA A 339 9.39 -46.63 -1.25
N ASP A 340 9.07 -47.10 -0.04
CA ASP A 340 8.30 -48.33 0.19
C ASP A 340 6.77 -48.12 0.12
N GLY A 341 6.32 -46.90 -0.16
CA GLY A 341 4.91 -46.49 -0.22
C GLY A 341 4.29 -46.17 1.14
N SER A 342 5.04 -46.22 2.24
CA SER A 342 4.56 -45.75 3.54
C SER A 342 4.62 -44.22 3.66
N ALA A 343 3.91 -43.65 4.64
CA ALA A 343 3.83 -42.21 4.86
C ALA A 343 3.91 -41.83 6.35
N GLN A 344 4.43 -40.64 6.64
CA GLN A 344 4.33 -39.98 7.94
C GLN A 344 3.81 -38.56 7.78
N THR A 345 2.93 -38.15 8.70
CA THR A 345 2.42 -36.77 8.76
C THR A 345 2.76 -36.15 10.11
N PHE A 346 3.22 -34.91 10.09
CA PHE A 346 3.44 -34.07 11.27
C PHE A 346 2.64 -32.78 11.12
N VAL A 347 2.02 -32.34 12.21
CA VAL A 347 1.12 -31.18 12.20
C VAL A 347 1.45 -30.24 13.35
N THR A 348 0.99 -28.99 13.26
CA THR A 348 0.96 -28.08 14.39
C THR A 348 0.01 -28.60 15.47
N ASP A 349 0.56 -28.89 16.66
CA ASP A 349 -0.14 -29.49 17.80
C ASP A 349 0.45 -28.91 19.10
N PRO A 350 -0.33 -28.19 19.93
CA PRO A 350 0.13 -27.61 21.19
C PRO A 350 0.88 -28.59 22.11
N SER A 351 0.53 -29.88 22.08
CA SER A 351 1.17 -30.90 22.92
C SER A 351 2.60 -31.28 22.52
N ARG A 352 3.06 -30.83 21.34
CA ARG A 352 4.37 -31.16 20.75
C ARG A 352 5.17 -29.94 20.32
N TRP A 353 4.62 -28.76 20.54
CA TRP A 353 5.22 -27.50 20.14
C TRP A 353 5.47 -26.64 21.36
N GLU A 354 6.58 -25.91 21.31
CA GLU A 354 6.98 -24.94 22.31
C GLU A 354 7.08 -23.57 21.65
N VAL A 355 6.93 -22.51 22.43
CA VAL A 355 7.00 -21.11 22.02
C VAL A 355 7.88 -20.33 22.99
N THR A 356 8.54 -19.29 22.50
CA THR A 356 9.28 -18.31 23.30
C THR A 356 9.03 -16.90 22.78
N VAL A 357 9.07 -15.92 23.68
CA VAL A 357 9.07 -14.47 23.39
C VAL A 357 10.39 -13.82 23.85
N ASP A 358 11.48 -14.60 23.92
CA ASP A 358 12.83 -14.15 24.30
C ASP A 358 13.79 -14.09 23.08
N GLY A 359 13.25 -14.14 21.86
CA GLY A 359 14.02 -14.17 20.63
C GLY A 359 14.76 -12.86 20.30
N PRO A 360 15.65 -12.89 19.29
CA PRO A 360 16.44 -11.73 18.86
C PRO A 360 15.62 -10.65 18.16
N VAL A 361 14.52 -11.00 17.49
CA VAL A 361 13.62 -10.02 16.87
C VAL A 361 12.67 -9.49 17.93
N VAL A 362 12.98 -8.35 18.52
CA VAL A 362 12.20 -7.74 19.60
C VAL A 362 10.85 -7.23 19.09
N TYR A 363 10.86 -6.58 17.93
CA TYR A 363 9.66 -6.06 17.29
C TYR A 363 9.83 -6.04 15.79
N ALA A 364 8.75 -6.26 15.05
CA ALA A 364 8.74 -6.13 13.60
C ALA A 364 7.37 -5.63 13.13
N SER A 365 7.40 -4.60 12.28
CA SER A 365 6.23 -3.97 11.68
C SER A 365 6.53 -3.58 10.24
N LEU A 366 5.53 -3.67 9.37
CA LEU A 366 5.66 -3.21 7.99
C LEU A 366 5.88 -1.68 7.93
N PHE A 367 5.18 -0.89 8.74
CA PHE A 367 5.28 0.58 8.69
C PHE A 367 6.40 1.14 9.58
N GLN A 368 6.61 0.54 10.75
CA GLN A 368 7.56 1.09 11.72
C GLN A 368 9.00 0.61 11.43
N GLY A 369 9.17 -0.68 11.09
CA GLY A 369 10.46 -1.34 10.87
C GLY A 369 10.69 -2.49 11.86
N GLN A 370 11.93 -2.95 11.98
CA GLN A 370 12.35 -4.08 12.80
C GLN A 370 13.38 -3.67 13.86
N VAL A 371 13.18 -4.16 15.08
CA VAL A 371 14.13 -4.05 16.19
C VAL A 371 14.73 -5.42 16.45
N THR A 372 16.05 -5.53 16.35
CA THR A 372 16.79 -6.78 16.56
C THR A 372 17.83 -6.60 17.68
N ASP A 373 17.78 -7.44 18.71
CA ASP A 373 18.78 -7.54 19.76
C ASP A 373 19.63 -8.78 19.57
N ALA A 374 20.80 -8.62 18.92
CA ALA A 374 21.69 -9.72 18.57
C ALA A 374 22.41 -10.34 19.78
N ARG A 375 22.29 -9.74 20.98
CA ARG A 375 22.76 -10.36 22.23
C ARG A 375 21.86 -11.51 22.67
N ARG A 376 20.60 -11.54 22.21
CA ARG A 376 19.65 -12.60 22.54
C ARG A 376 19.89 -13.82 21.67
N SER A 377 19.94 -14.99 22.30
CA SER A 377 20.13 -16.28 21.62
C SER A 377 18.97 -17.22 21.91
N LEU A 378 18.41 -17.82 20.86
CA LEU A 378 17.36 -18.85 21.01
C LEU A 378 17.85 -20.12 21.73
N ALA A 379 19.17 -20.32 21.82
CA ALA A 379 19.76 -21.40 22.59
C ALA A 379 19.55 -21.22 24.11
N ASP A 380 19.49 -19.97 24.58
CA ASP A 380 19.37 -19.59 25.99
C ASP A 380 17.95 -19.14 26.38
N ALA A 381 17.04 -19.07 25.40
CA ALA A 381 15.66 -18.65 25.57
C ALA A 381 14.86 -19.59 26.49
N VAL A 382 13.89 -19.03 27.22
CA VAL A 382 12.94 -19.82 27.99
C VAL A 382 11.81 -20.27 27.08
N TRP A 383 11.52 -21.58 27.08
CA TRP A 383 10.52 -22.19 26.22
C TRP A 383 9.31 -22.62 27.04
N HIS A 384 8.14 -22.24 26.56
CA HIS A 384 6.84 -22.58 27.14
C HIS A 384 6.06 -23.48 26.17
N PRO A 385 5.12 -24.32 26.65
CA PRO A 385 4.21 -25.02 25.75
C PRO A 385 3.45 -24.04 24.86
N ALA A 386 3.32 -24.34 23.57
CA ALA A 386 2.48 -23.55 22.68
C ALA A 386 0.99 -23.71 23.06
N GLU A 387 0.18 -22.72 22.71
CA GLU A 387 -1.26 -22.70 22.96
C GLU A 387 -2.05 -22.81 21.65
N GLU A 388 -3.29 -23.30 21.72
CA GLU A 388 -4.22 -23.26 20.58
C GLU A 388 -4.87 -21.88 20.49
N MET A 389 -4.71 -21.19 19.34
CA MET A 389 -5.16 -19.82 19.14
C MET A 389 -6.56 -19.78 18.50
N VAL A 390 -7.55 -19.38 19.29
CA VAL A 390 -8.95 -19.22 18.85
C VAL A 390 -9.20 -17.80 18.32
N LEU A 391 -10.19 -17.64 17.43
CA LEU A 391 -10.60 -16.33 16.93
C LEU A 391 -11.57 -15.60 17.86
N GLU A 392 -12.33 -16.35 18.66
CA GLU A 392 -13.38 -15.81 19.52
C GLU A 392 -12.79 -14.86 20.56
N GLY A 393 -13.28 -13.61 20.58
CA GLY A 393 -12.75 -12.56 21.46
C GLY A 393 -11.48 -11.87 20.95
N HIS A 394 -10.92 -12.31 19.82
CA HIS A 394 -9.61 -11.86 19.29
C HIS A 394 -9.69 -11.20 17.90
N VAL A 395 -10.90 -11.08 17.34
CA VAL A 395 -11.17 -10.41 16.06
C VAL A 395 -12.03 -9.17 16.28
N SER A 396 -11.80 -8.14 15.46
CA SER A 396 -12.52 -6.88 15.57
C SER A 396 -13.86 -6.89 14.83
N ASP A 397 -14.90 -6.32 15.45
CA ASP A 397 -16.17 -5.99 14.79
C ASP A 397 -16.18 -4.59 14.13
N ALA A 398 -15.06 -3.87 14.21
CA ALA A 398 -14.93 -2.52 13.70
C ALA A 398 -14.75 -2.51 12.16
N THR A 399 -15.27 -1.47 11.50
CA THR A 399 -15.12 -1.25 10.06
C THR A 399 -14.22 -0.05 9.78
N PHE A 400 -13.52 -0.08 8.64
CA PHE A 400 -12.81 1.09 8.11
C PHE A 400 -13.73 1.96 7.26
N GLY A 401 -14.06 3.15 7.75
CA GLY A 401 -15.03 4.02 7.08
C GLY A 401 -16.42 3.39 6.97
N GLN A 402 -17.21 3.85 6.01
CA GLN A 402 -18.62 3.42 5.83
C GLN A 402 -18.79 2.25 4.86
N THR A 403 -17.74 1.91 4.10
CA THR A 403 -17.81 1.03 2.93
C THR A 403 -16.78 -0.10 2.96
N ALA A 404 -16.07 -0.31 4.07
CA ALA A 404 -15.27 -1.51 4.28
C ALA A 404 -16.14 -2.62 4.91
N PRO A 405 -15.96 -3.89 4.51
CA PRO A 405 -16.61 -5.01 5.16
C PRO A 405 -16.08 -5.21 6.58
N ARG A 406 -16.84 -5.97 7.37
CA ARG A 406 -16.39 -6.47 8.68
C ARG A 406 -15.38 -7.60 8.52
N THR A 407 -14.53 -7.75 9.52
CA THR A 407 -13.47 -8.78 9.59
C THR A 407 -13.79 -9.93 10.53
N ASP A 408 -14.92 -9.88 11.24
CA ASP A 408 -15.37 -10.91 12.19
C ASP A 408 -16.36 -11.93 11.61
N GLU A 409 -16.66 -11.87 10.31
CA GLU A 409 -17.53 -12.82 9.62
C GLU A 409 -16.72 -13.87 8.85
N TYR A 410 -16.75 -15.12 9.31
CA TYR A 410 -16.00 -16.26 8.74
C TYR A 410 -16.93 -17.31 8.06
N SER A 411 -18.15 -16.92 7.71
CA SER A 411 -19.16 -17.81 7.10
C SER A 411 -18.76 -18.32 5.71
N GLU A 412 -17.96 -17.54 4.99
CA GLU A 412 -17.40 -17.84 3.66
C GLU A 412 -15.90 -18.19 3.72
N TRP A 413 -15.35 -18.39 4.92
CA TRP A 413 -13.91 -18.59 5.10
C TRP A 413 -13.41 -19.90 4.48
N GLN A 414 -12.28 -19.81 3.78
CA GLN A 414 -11.56 -20.95 3.23
C GLN A 414 -10.04 -20.75 3.23
N LEU A 415 -9.33 -21.87 3.40
CA LEU A 415 -7.89 -21.97 3.17
C LEU A 415 -7.62 -22.28 1.70
N VAL A 416 -6.84 -21.42 1.04
CA VAL A 416 -6.59 -21.52 -0.40
C VAL A 416 -5.10 -21.56 -0.67
N ARG A 417 -4.65 -22.46 -1.54
CA ARG A 417 -3.24 -22.50 -1.94
C ARG A 417 -2.93 -21.23 -2.72
N GLN A 418 -1.87 -20.52 -2.36
CA GLN A 418 -1.41 -19.39 -3.16
C GLN A 418 -0.94 -19.87 -4.53
N ALA A 419 -1.49 -19.28 -5.60
CA ALA A 419 -1.21 -19.67 -6.98
C ALA A 419 -0.23 -18.72 -7.68
N ASP A 420 -0.16 -17.47 -7.24
CA ASP A 420 0.78 -16.47 -7.74
C ASP A 420 2.08 -16.47 -6.92
N PRO A 421 3.19 -15.93 -7.48
CA PRO A 421 4.46 -15.86 -6.77
C PRO A 421 4.38 -15.07 -5.45
N SER A 422 4.92 -15.65 -4.38
CA SER A 422 5.19 -14.91 -3.15
C SER A 422 6.31 -13.88 -3.37
N PRO A 423 6.34 -12.79 -2.59
CA PRO A 423 7.45 -11.84 -2.66
C PRO A 423 8.79 -12.52 -2.41
N SER A 424 9.78 -12.26 -3.25
CA SER A 424 11.15 -12.79 -3.12
C SER A 424 12.17 -11.74 -3.56
N VAL A 425 13.46 -12.01 -3.36
CA VAL A 425 14.52 -11.08 -3.78
C VAL A 425 14.65 -11.12 -5.30
N PHE A 426 14.24 -10.05 -5.97
CA PHE A 426 14.38 -9.88 -7.41
C PHE A 426 15.83 -9.58 -7.81
N THR A 427 16.48 -8.69 -7.07
CA THR A 427 17.89 -8.33 -7.31
C THR A 427 18.53 -7.69 -6.09
N VAL A 428 19.85 -7.52 -6.11
CA VAL A 428 20.63 -6.90 -5.04
C VAL A 428 21.32 -5.63 -5.56
N LEU A 429 21.06 -4.51 -4.89
CA LEU A 429 21.75 -3.24 -5.12
C LEU A 429 22.87 -3.07 -4.10
N THR A 430 24.00 -2.51 -4.54
CA THR A 430 25.10 -2.10 -3.66
C THR A 430 25.13 -0.59 -3.58
N ALA A 431 25.36 -0.03 -2.40
CA ALA A 431 25.45 1.42 -2.22
C ALA A 431 26.54 2.00 -3.14
N GLN A 432 26.20 3.07 -3.84
CA GLN A 432 27.09 3.71 -4.81
C GLN A 432 28.01 4.74 -4.16
N SER A 433 27.54 5.38 -3.09
CA SER A 433 28.30 6.38 -2.37
C SER A 433 27.83 6.50 -0.93
N ILE A 434 28.67 7.13 -0.11
CA ILE A 434 28.41 7.47 1.27
C ILE A 434 28.83 8.91 1.52
N LYS A 435 28.08 9.63 2.35
CA LYS A 435 28.47 10.93 2.90
C LYS A 435 28.22 10.96 4.39
N GLU A 436 29.17 11.51 5.14
CA GLU A 436 28.94 11.95 6.52
C GLU A 436 28.33 13.35 6.46
N ILE A 437 27.02 13.45 6.66
CA ILE A 437 26.27 14.71 6.53
C ILE A 437 26.42 15.55 7.81
N ARG A 438 26.46 14.87 8.95
CA ARG A 438 26.77 15.41 10.28
C ARG A 438 27.68 14.42 11.01
N PRO A 439 28.44 14.83 12.04
CA PRO A 439 29.32 13.92 12.77
C PRO A 439 28.59 12.65 13.23
N GLY A 440 29.00 11.48 12.71
CA GLY A 440 28.37 10.19 13.03
C GLY A 440 27.05 9.87 12.31
N VAL A 441 26.62 10.72 11.37
CA VAL A 441 25.43 10.53 10.52
C VAL A 441 25.85 10.23 9.09
N PHE A 442 25.75 8.97 8.70
CA PHE A 442 26.20 8.50 7.40
C PHE A 442 25.03 8.17 6.48
N VAL A 443 24.91 8.91 5.38
CA VAL A 443 23.87 8.71 4.37
C VAL A 443 24.45 8.05 3.12
N TYR A 444 23.88 6.92 2.74
CA TYR A 444 24.22 6.14 1.56
C TYR A 444 23.23 6.40 0.44
N ASP A 445 23.74 6.51 -0.79
CA ASP A 445 22.92 6.56 -2.00
C ASP A 445 22.99 5.20 -2.70
N MET A 446 21.85 4.51 -2.79
CA MET A 446 21.72 3.24 -3.53
C MET A 446 21.67 3.44 -5.05
N GLY A 447 21.51 4.69 -5.51
CA GLY A 447 21.44 5.10 -6.91
C GLY A 447 20.09 4.85 -7.58
N GLN A 448 19.18 4.15 -6.91
CA GLN A 448 17.86 3.74 -7.40
C GLN A 448 16.88 3.76 -6.23
N ASN A 449 15.66 4.28 -6.45
CA ASN A 449 14.56 4.13 -5.50
C ASN A 449 13.87 2.76 -5.71
N PHE A 450 13.75 1.94 -4.68
CA PHE A 450 13.20 0.59 -4.73
C PHE A 450 12.46 0.25 -3.43
N ALA A 451 11.77 -0.89 -3.40
CA ALA A 451 11.19 -1.43 -2.17
C ALA A 451 11.92 -2.71 -1.76
N GLY A 452 12.21 -2.85 -0.46
CA GLY A 452 12.94 -4.00 0.06
C GLY A 452 13.52 -3.75 1.45
N ILE A 453 14.61 -4.46 1.74
CA ILE A 453 15.31 -4.45 3.04
C ILE A 453 16.80 -4.22 2.85
N PRO A 454 17.53 -3.69 3.84
CA PRO A 454 18.98 -3.62 3.75
C PRO A 454 19.63 -4.99 4.02
N SER A 455 20.88 -5.11 3.60
CA SER A 455 21.82 -6.15 4.00
C SER A 455 23.16 -5.48 4.28
N VAL A 456 23.52 -5.37 5.56
CA VAL A 456 24.68 -4.58 6.00
C VAL A 456 25.65 -5.43 6.78
N SER A 457 26.88 -5.55 6.28
CA SER A 457 27.98 -6.15 7.01
C SER A 457 28.60 -5.14 7.96
N LEU A 458 28.63 -5.47 9.25
CA LEU A 458 29.05 -4.62 10.35
C LEU A 458 30.28 -5.23 11.03
N LYS A 459 31.22 -4.39 11.46
CA LYS A 459 32.50 -4.85 12.02
C LYS A 459 32.91 -4.02 13.22
N GLY A 460 33.49 -4.69 14.22
CA GLY A 460 34.09 -4.04 15.38
C GLY A 460 33.10 -3.26 16.26
N LEU A 461 31.84 -3.71 16.32
CA LEU A 461 30.83 -3.11 17.19
C LEU A 461 31.05 -3.53 18.65
N ARG A 462 30.65 -2.66 19.59
CA ARG A 462 30.62 -3.00 21.02
C ARG A 462 29.34 -3.78 21.33
N GLU A 463 29.43 -4.79 22.18
CA GLU A 463 28.24 -5.46 22.72
C GLU A 463 27.25 -4.44 23.31
N GLY A 464 25.98 -4.53 22.92
CA GLY A 464 24.91 -3.63 23.36
C GLY A 464 24.88 -2.28 22.65
N GLN A 465 25.76 -2.02 21.68
CA GLN A 465 25.74 -0.79 20.90
C GLN A 465 24.49 -0.73 20.00
N PRO A 466 23.63 0.30 20.14
CA PRO A 466 22.47 0.47 19.28
C PRO A 466 22.86 1.20 17.98
N LEU A 467 22.52 0.60 16.86
CA LEU A 467 22.60 1.20 15.53
C LEU A 467 21.19 1.49 15.04
N ARG A 468 21.02 2.59 14.31
CA ARG A 468 19.74 2.93 13.66
C ARG A 468 19.92 3.03 12.16
N PHE A 469 18.92 2.52 11.46
CA PHE A 469 18.83 2.53 10.00
C PHE A 469 17.55 3.27 9.63
N ARG A 470 17.63 4.41 8.95
CA ARG A 470 16.46 5.18 8.48
C ARG A 470 16.43 5.25 6.96
N TYR A 471 15.24 5.25 6.39
CA TYR A 471 15.05 5.07 4.96
C TYR A 471 14.28 6.23 4.35
N ALA A 472 14.78 6.79 3.24
CA ALA A 472 14.09 7.84 2.50
C ALA A 472 14.20 7.67 0.99
N GLU A 473 13.18 8.16 0.28
CA GLU A 473 13.19 8.22 -1.17
C GLU A 473 14.05 9.37 -1.71
N VAL A 474 14.14 10.47 -0.95
CA VAL A 474 14.81 11.72 -1.33
C VAL A 474 15.51 12.37 -0.14
N LEU A 475 16.46 13.27 -0.44
CA LEU A 475 17.20 14.07 0.53
C LEU A 475 16.74 15.53 0.45
N TYR A 476 16.91 16.28 1.54
CA TYR A 476 16.74 17.73 1.48
C TYR A 476 17.76 18.35 0.50
N PRO A 477 17.30 19.20 -0.44
CA PRO A 477 18.17 19.87 -1.39
C PRO A 477 18.93 21.02 -0.73
N ASP A 478 20.00 21.47 -1.40
CA ASP A 478 20.69 22.71 -1.07
C ASP A 478 19.83 23.92 -1.49
N MET A 479 18.96 24.36 -0.58
CA MET A 479 18.06 25.50 -0.75
C MET A 479 17.92 26.27 0.56
N PRO A 480 17.72 27.61 0.52
CA PRO A 480 17.56 28.43 1.73
C PRO A 480 16.43 27.97 2.67
N GLU A 481 15.40 27.30 2.16
CA GLU A 481 14.30 26.75 2.98
C GLU A 481 14.76 25.62 3.91
N TYR A 482 15.82 24.89 3.54
CA TYR A 482 16.31 23.71 4.26
C TYR A 482 17.70 23.93 4.87
N GLU A 483 18.04 25.19 5.17
CA GLU A 483 19.35 25.57 5.69
C GLU A 483 19.74 24.73 6.93
N GLY A 484 20.81 23.96 6.81
CA GLY A 484 21.34 23.07 7.85
C GLY A 484 20.82 21.63 7.81
N ASP A 485 19.86 21.29 6.95
CA ASP A 485 19.41 19.91 6.70
C ASP A 485 19.87 19.37 5.34
N GLU A 486 20.69 20.11 4.58
CA GLU A 486 21.10 19.73 3.23
C GLU A 486 21.75 18.33 3.22
N GLY A 487 21.19 17.44 2.40
CA GLY A 487 21.67 16.05 2.31
C GLY A 487 21.19 15.12 3.43
N MET A 488 20.47 15.61 4.45
CA MET A 488 19.73 14.76 5.39
C MET A 488 18.51 14.13 4.69
N LEU A 489 18.00 13.04 5.27
CA LEU A 489 16.79 12.37 4.79
C LEU A 489 15.56 13.31 4.90
N MET A 490 14.72 13.36 3.87
CA MET A 490 13.38 13.99 3.95
C MET A 490 12.34 12.91 4.26
N LEU A 491 11.69 13.01 5.43
CA LEU A 491 10.82 11.96 5.99
C LEU A 491 9.38 12.45 6.20
N GLU A 492 9.05 13.69 5.85
CA GLU A 492 7.70 14.21 6.01
C GLU A 492 6.69 13.46 5.13
N ASN A 493 7.16 12.88 4.01
CA ASN A 493 6.31 12.13 3.08
C ASN A 493 6.05 10.66 3.47
N ILE A 494 6.75 10.12 4.48
CA ILE A 494 6.41 8.80 5.06
C ILE A 494 5.27 8.89 6.08
N ARG A 495 4.91 10.11 6.50
CA ARG A 495 3.77 10.45 7.34
C ARG A 495 3.81 9.66 8.67
N GLY A 496 2.73 8.96 9.04
CA GLY A 496 2.65 8.17 10.27
C GLY A 496 3.49 6.89 10.30
N ALA A 497 4.21 6.55 9.23
CA ALA A 497 5.20 5.46 9.26
C ALA A 497 6.52 5.98 9.85
N MET A 498 7.26 5.12 10.54
CA MET A 498 8.59 5.48 11.05
C MET A 498 9.70 5.15 10.07
N ALA A 499 9.55 4.08 9.28
CA ALA A 499 10.56 3.57 8.34
C ALA A 499 11.96 3.56 8.96
N GLN A 500 12.10 2.85 10.09
CA GLN A 500 13.34 2.77 10.84
C GLN A 500 13.56 1.37 11.42
N ASP A 501 14.77 0.86 11.27
CA ASP A 501 15.22 -0.34 11.97
C ASP A 501 16.24 -0.02 13.05
N ILE A 502 16.28 -0.87 14.09
CA ILE A 502 17.24 -0.79 15.20
C ILE A 502 17.96 -2.12 15.32
N TYR A 503 19.28 -2.09 15.37
CA TYR A 503 20.12 -3.26 15.61
C TYR A 503 20.98 -3.04 16.85
N ILE A 504 20.84 -3.92 17.84
CA ILE A 504 21.66 -3.92 19.05
C ILE A 504 22.72 -5.00 18.91
N ALA A 505 23.97 -4.58 18.81
CA ALA A 505 25.09 -5.45 18.48
C ALA A 505 25.38 -6.50 19.55
N SER A 506 25.77 -7.69 19.11
CA SER A 506 26.26 -8.78 19.97
C SER A 506 27.71 -8.55 20.44
N GLY A 507 28.47 -7.72 19.72
CA GLY A 507 29.91 -7.52 19.96
C GLY A 507 30.78 -8.57 19.27
N ALA A 508 30.22 -9.35 18.34
CA ALA A 508 31.00 -10.24 17.49
C ALA A 508 31.91 -9.45 16.54
N ALA A 509 32.99 -10.10 16.07
CA ALA A 509 33.97 -9.43 15.21
C ALA A 509 33.38 -8.94 13.89
N GLU A 510 32.47 -9.74 13.31
CA GLU A 510 31.68 -9.42 12.13
C GLU A 510 30.22 -9.81 12.41
N GLU A 511 29.30 -8.91 12.07
CA GLU A 511 27.85 -9.07 12.26
C GLU A 511 27.13 -8.73 10.95
N LEU A 512 25.98 -9.35 10.71
CA LEU A 512 25.14 -9.08 9.55
C LEU A 512 23.78 -8.57 10.01
N PHE A 513 23.41 -7.38 9.54
CA PHE A 513 22.07 -6.84 9.74
C PHE A 513 21.23 -7.02 8.49
N GLU A 514 20.20 -7.88 8.59
CA GLU A 514 19.22 -8.19 7.54
C GLU A 514 17.84 -8.43 8.18
N PRO A 515 16.95 -7.42 8.23
CA PRO A 515 15.60 -7.59 8.75
C PRO A 515 14.74 -8.38 7.76
N HIS A 516 13.79 -9.19 8.23
CA HIS A 516 13.06 -10.15 7.39
C HIS A 516 11.53 -10.08 7.54
N PHE A 517 11.03 -9.27 8.49
CA PHE A 517 9.60 -9.08 8.75
C PHE A 517 9.12 -7.64 8.49
N THR A 518 9.84 -6.90 7.65
CA THR A 518 9.48 -5.53 7.25
C THR A 518 9.85 -5.26 5.80
N GLN A 519 9.45 -4.10 5.29
CA GLN A 519 9.90 -3.56 4.01
C GLN A 519 9.87 -2.03 4.04
N HIS A 520 10.78 -1.43 3.27
CA HIS A 520 10.92 0.02 3.14
C HIS A 520 10.97 0.40 1.66
N GLY A 521 10.39 1.55 1.29
CA GLY A 521 10.57 2.18 -0.01
C GLY A 521 11.62 3.28 0.06
N TYR A 522 12.79 3.09 -0.57
CA TYR A 522 13.91 4.02 -0.40
C TYR A 522 14.93 4.01 -1.54
N ARG A 523 15.64 5.12 -1.64
CA ARG A 523 16.91 5.25 -2.36
C ARG A 523 18.07 5.52 -1.42
N TYR A 524 17.79 6.21 -0.31
CA TYR A 524 18.79 6.64 0.64
C TYR A 524 18.60 5.89 1.95
N LEU A 525 19.72 5.39 2.48
CA LEU A 525 19.80 4.73 3.76
C LEU A 525 20.72 5.56 4.66
N GLU A 526 20.24 5.95 5.83
CA GLU A 526 21.06 6.54 6.87
C GLU A 526 21.46 5.47 7.89
N ILE A 527 22.73 5.48 8.30
CA ILE A 527 23.25 4.66 9.40
C ILE A 527 23.81 5.60 10.49
N THR A 528 23.29 5.48 11.70
CA THR A 528 23.79 6.18 12.90
C THR A 528 24.10 5.19 14.03
N GLY A 529 24.85 5.64 15.03
CA GLY A 529 25.28 4.82 16.17
C GLY A 529 26.54 3.99 15.92
N VAL A 530 27.31 4.30 14.87
CA VAL A 530 28.61 3.68 14.56
C VAL A 530 29.75 4.69 14.70
N ASP A 531 30.91 4.22 15.18
CA ASP A 531 32.09 5.08 15.34
C ASP A 531 32.76 5.37 13.98
N SER A 532 32.61 4.46 13.02
CA SER A 532 33.10 4.60 11.65
C SER A 532 32.12 3.98 10.68
N ALA A 533 31.93 4.63 9.54
CA ALA A 533 30.96 4.17 8.56
C ALA A 533 31.38 2.84 7.89
N PRO A 534 30.44 1.89 7.71
CA PRO A 534 30.64 0.77 6.79
C PRO A 534 31.08 1.23 5.39
N ALA A 535 31.88 0.41 4.69
CA ALA A 535 32.21 0.73 3.31
C ALA A 535 30.94 0.59 2.43
N PRO A 536 30.76 1.39 1.35
CA PRO A 536 29.62 1.22 0.45
C PRO A 536 29.45 -0.21 -0.09
N ALA A 537 30.54 -0.96 -0.28
CA ALA A 537 30.50 -2.36 -0.71
C ALA A 537 29.87 -3.32 0.32
N ASP A 538 29.87 -2.92 1.59
CA ASP A 538 29.30 -3.67 2.73
C ASP A 538 27.83 -3.30 2.98
N VAL A 539 27.28 -2.33 2.23
CA VAL A 539 25.89 -1.85 2.35
C VAL A 539 25.13 -2.21 1.09
N LYS A 540 24.17 -3.13 1.23
CA LYS A 540 23.35 -3.63 0.13
C LYS A 540 21.87 -3.41 0.41
N GLY A 541 21.09 -3.41 -0.66
CA GLY A 541 19.63 -3.40 -0.64
C GLY A 541 19.11 -4.62 -1.39
N LEU A 542 18.34 -5.46 -0.71
CA LEU A 542 17.66 -6.61 -1.32
C LEU A 542 16.31 -6.12 -1.85
N VAL A 543 16.15 -6.06 -3.16
CA VAL A 543 14.91 -5.62 -3.82
C VAL A 543 13.90 -6.74 -3.71
N ILE A 544 12.79 -6.53 -3.01
CA ILE A 544 11.75 -7.55 -2.79
C ILE A 544 10.57 -7.26 -3.72
N SER A 545 10.09 -8.26 -4.45
CA SER A 545 8.91 -8.15 -5.32
C SER A 545 8.22 -9.49 -5.53
N SER A 546 6.91 -9.47 -5.81
CA SER A 546 6.16 -10.59 -6.38
C SER A 546 6.39 -10.73 -7.89
N VAL A 547 7.03 -9.76 -8.53
CA VAL A 547 7.48 -9.85 -9.93
C VAL A 547 8.71 -10.75 -9.99
N GLN A 548 8.70 -11.77 -10.86
CA GLN A 548 9.81 -12.71 -11.01
C GLN A 548 10.76 -12.30 -12.13
N ASP A 549 10.23 -11.80 -13.24
CA ASP A 549 10.99 -11.41 -14.44
C ASP A 549 10.27 -10.30 -15.21
N PHE A 550 10.93 -9.70 -16.21
CA PHE A 550 10.27 -8.79 -17.15
C PHE A 550 10.06 -9.48 -18.51
N SER A 551 8.83 -9.36 -19.02
CA SER A 551 8.41 -9.85 -20.33
C SER A 551 8.49 -8.81 -21.43
N ALA A 552 8.89 -7.57 -21.14
CA ALA A 552 9.06 -6.54 -22.17
C ALA A 552 10.32 -5.71 -22.01
N HIS A 553 10.79 -5.19 -23.14
CA HIS A 553 11.88 -4.22 -23.19
C HIS A 553 11.58 -3.13 -24.23
N TYR A 554 12.00 -1.90 -23.92
CA TYR A 554 11.94 -0.76 -24.81
C TYR A 554 13.24 0.03 -24.75
N GLU A 555 13.76 0.41 -25.91
CA GLU A 555 14.91 1.29 -26.04
C GLU A 555 14.73 2.21 -27.26
N SER A 556 15.19 3.45 -27.15
CA SER A 556 15.09 4.45 -28.21
C SER A 556 16.33 5.31 -28.32
N SER A 557 16.37 6.15 -29.37
CA SER A 557 17.41 7.16 -29.53
C SER A 557 17.32 8.30 -28.50
N ASN A 558 16.26 8.39 -27.69
CA ASN A 558 16.10 9.41 -26.67
C ASN A 558 16.42 8.83 -25.27
N PRO A 559 17.57 9.16 -24.66
CA PRO A 559 17.98 8.57 -23.39
C PRO A 559 17.04 8.92 -22.22
N LEU A 560 16.29 10.03 -22.29
CA LEU A 560 15.32 10.40 -21.26
C LEU A 560 14.08 9.50 -21.32
N VAL A 561 13.64 9.11 -22.52
CA VAL A 561 12.55 8.13 -22.70
C VAL A 561 13.00 6.76 -22.22
N ASN A 562 14.26 6.38 -22.47
CA ASN A 562 14.81 5.12 -21.94
C ASN A 562 14.85 5.14 -20.41
N ARG A 563 15.22 6.28 -19.79
CA ARG A 563 15.13 6.44 -18.34
C ARG A 563 13.68 6.36 -17.83
N LEU A 564 12.73 6.96 -18.54
CA LEU A 564 11.31 6.84 -18.19
C LEU A 564 10.84 5.38 -18.21
N TRP A 565 11.24 4.58 -19.21
CA TRP A 565 10.95 3.14 -19.24
C TRP A 565 11.51 2.40 -18.03
N GLU A 566 12.76 2.67 -17.66
CA GLU A 566 13.35 2.08 -16.44
C GLU A 566 12.61 2.54 -15.18
N ASN A 567 12.22 3.81 -15.09
CA ASN A 567 11.44 4.32 -13.96
C ASN A 567 10.08 3.60 -13.82
N ILE A 568 9.42 3.28 -14.94
CA ILE A 568 8.18 2.48 -14.95
C ILE A 568 8.45 1.08 -14.38
N ARG A 569 9.51 0.41 -14.84
CA ARG A 569 9.90 -0.93 -14.37
C ARG A 569 10.19 -0.95 -12.86
N TRP A 570 10.96 0.00 -12.36
CA TRP A 570 11.28 0.11 -10.94
C TRP A 570 10.06 0.45 -10.07
N SER A 571 9.13 1.27 -10.60
CA SER A 571 7.87 1.53 -9.91
C SER A 571 6.95 0.33 -9.85
N MET A 572 6.98 -0.56 -10.85
CA MET A 572 6.29 -1.85 -10.78
C MET A 572 6.92 -2.74 -9.70
N LEU A 573 8.25 -2.94 -9.73
CA LEU A 573 8.94 -3.79 -8.74
C LEU A 573 8.63 -3.36 -7.31
N GLY A 574 8.69 -2.04 -7.06
CA GLY A 574 8.46 -1.49 -5.74
C GLY A 574 7.04 -1.66 -5.22
N ASN A 575 6.04 -1.78 -6.10
CA ASN A 575 4.63 -1.75 -5.71
C ASN A 575 3.88 -3.06 -5.93
N PHE A 576 4.53 -4.11 -6.42
CA PHE A 576 3.93 -5.42 -6.57
C PHE A 576 4.49 -6.34 -5.50
N ILE A 577 4.09 -6.12 -4.24
CA ILE A 577 4.53 -6.91 -3.10
C ILE A 577 3.30 -7.43 -2.38
N SER A 578 2.97 -8.69 -2.64
CA SER A 578 1.72 -9.36 -2.22
C SER A 578 0.42 -8.74 -2.75
N ILE A 579 0.35 -7.45 -3.02
CA ILE A 579 -0.78 -6.74 -3.67
C ILE A 579 -0.20 -5.60 -4.52
N PRO A 580 -0.94 -5.06 -5.52
CA PRO A 580 -0.51 -3.92 -6.31
C PRO A 580 -0.77 -2.62 -5.54
N THR A 581 0.22 -2.17 -4.77
CA THR A 581 0.12 -1.00 -3.88
C THR A 581 0.21 0.33 -4.62
N ASP A 582 -0.38 1.39 -4.09
CA ASP A 582 -0.15 2.76 -4.57
C ASP A 582 1.33 3.19 -4.46
N CYS A 583 1.90 2.99 -3.27
CA CYS A 583 3.28 3.36 -2.95
C CYS A 583 3.89 2.42 -1.89
N PRO A 584 5.22 2.26 -1.80
CA PRO A 584 5.84 1.28 -0.89
C PRO A 584 6.40 1.82 0.43
N GLN A 585 6.44 3.14 0.63
CA GLN A 585 7.22 3.79 1.70
C GLN A 585 6.37 4.28 2.88
N ARG A 586 5.27 5.00 2.63
CA ARG A 586 4.49 5.66 3.69
C ARG A 586 3.53 4.71 4.39
N ASN A 587 2.80 5.20 5.39
CA ASN A 587 1.71 4.49 6.07
C ASN A 587 0.46 4.30 5.18
N GLU A 588 0.62 3.73 3.99
CA GLU A 588 -0.49 3.46 3.07
C GLU A 588 -0.35 2.07 2.47
N ARG A 589 0.43 1.92 1.39
CA ARG A 589 0.77 0.61 0.80
C ARG A 589 -0.48 -0.22 0.53
N MET A 590 -1.53 0.43 0.03
CA MET A 590 -2.86 -0.14 -0.15
C MET A 590 -3.10 -0.49 -1.60
N GLY A 591 -3.89 -1.53 -1.85
CA GLY A 591 -4.25 -1.96 -3.21
C GLY A 591 -5.29 -1.05 -3.85
N TRP A 592 -4.92 0.20 -4.16
CA TRP A 592 -5.82 1.19 -4.75
C TRP A 592 -6.25 0.81 -6.17
N SER A 593 -7.55 0.59 -6.32
CA SER A 593 -8.16 0.02 -7.53
C SER A 593 -7.98 0.90 -8.78
N GLY A 594 -8.10 2.22 -8.64
CA GLY A 594 -7.99 3.17 -9.76
C GLY A 594 -6.59 3.23 -10.35
N ASP A 595 -5.58 3.15 -9.48
CA ASP A 595 -4.17 3.09 -9.84
C ASP A 595 -3.87 1.84 -10.66
N LEU A 596 -4.30 0.67 -10.17
CA LEU A 596 -4.17 -0.57 -10.94
C LEU A 596 -4.99 -0.52 -12.24
N SER A 597 -6.20 0.05 -12.22
CA SER A 597 -7.06 0.17 -13.40
C SER A 597 -6.32 0.89 -14.55
N VAL A 598 -5.73 2.06 -14.28
CA VAL A 598 -5.00 2.82 -15.31
C VAL A 598 -3.69 2.16 -15.72
N PHE A 599 -3.03 1.44 -14.82
CA PHE A 599 -1.75 0.79 -15.07
C PHE A 599 -1.87 -0.63 -15.64
N SER A 600 -3.06 -1.25 -15.56
CA SER A 600 -3.34 -2.65 -15.91
C SER A 600 -2.85 -3.03 -17.32
N ARG A 601 -3.08 -2.18 -18.32
CA ARG A 601 -2.60 -2.41 -19.69
C ARG A 601 -1.08 -2.33 -19.81
N THR A 602 -0.41 -1.53 -18.98
CA THR A 602 1.06 -1.44 -18.98
C THR A 602 1.67 -2.63 -18.27
N VAL A 603 1.17 -2.99 -17.07
CA VAL A 603 1.74 -4.09 -16.28
C VAL A 603 1.68 -5.43 -17.02
N THR A 604 0.61 -5.68 -17.79
CA THR A 604 0.45 -6.92 -18.57
C THR A 604 1.43 -7.04 -19.74
N TYR A 605 2.06 -5.95 -20.19
CA TYR A 605 3.23 -6.02 -21.06
C TYR A 605 4.53 -6.25 -20.28
N LEU A 606 4.68 -5.60 -19.12
CA LEU A 606 5.94 -5.56 -18.39
C LEU A 606 6.36 -6.92 -17.84
N SER A 607 5.43 -7.73 -17.34
CA SER A 607 5.69 -9.05 -16.76
C SER A 607 4.48 -9.95 -16.96
N ASP A 608 4.69 -11.26 -16.91
CA ASP A 608 3.60 -12.20 -16.66
C ASP A 608 3.06 -11.95 -15.24
N VAL A 609 1.82 -11.51 -15.16
CA VAL A 609 1.11 -11.19 -13.91
C VAL A 609 -0.28 -11.83 -13.88
N ASP A 610 -0.56 -12.83 -14.72
CA ASP A 610 -1.91 -13.38 -14.87
C ASP A 610 -2.44 -13.97 -13.56
N ALA A 611 -1.64 -14.83 -12.92
CA ALA A 611 -1.98 -15.41 -11.61
C ALA A 611 -2.12 -14.33 -10.52
N PHE A 612 -1.25 -13.31 -10.53
CA PHE A 612 -1.29 -12.20 -9.56
C PHE A 612 -2.58 -11.37 -9.71
N LEU A 613 -2.96 -11.02 -10.94
CA LEU A 613 -4.20 -10.28 -11.22
C LEU A 613 -5.44 -11.14 -10.95
N THR A 614 -5.38 -12.44 -11.21
CA THR A 614 -6.45 -13.38 -10.85
C THR A 614 -6.69 -13.39 -9.34
N ARG A 615 -5.62 -13.48 -8.53
CA ARG A 615 -5.72 -13.38 -7.07
C ARG A 615 -6.20 -12.00 -6.62
N HIS A 616 -5.67 -10.92 -7.19
CA HIS A 616 -6.08 -9.58 -6.79
C HIS A 616 -7.54 -9.27 -7.14
N THR A 617 -8.05 -9.76 -8.27
CA THR A 617 -9.49 -9.64 -8.60
C THR A 617 -10.35 -10.49 -7.67
N GLN A 618 -9.86 -11.62 -7.13
CA GLN A 618 -10.52 -12.31 -6.00
C GLN A 618 -10.61 -11.40 -4.78
N ALA A 619 -9.53 -10.70 -4.41
CA ALA A 619 -9.57 -9.74 -3.31
C ALA A 619 -10.58 -8.60 -3.54
N ILE A 620 -10.75 -8.13 -4.78
CA ILE A 620 -11.79 -7.15 -5.14
C ILE A 620 -13.19 -7.73 -4.90
N ARG A 621 -13.44 -8.97 -5.33
CA ARG A 621 -14.74 -9.67 -5.12
C ARG A 621 -15.02 -9.91 -3.64
N ASP A 622 -14.00 -10.26 -2.86
CA ASP A 622 -14.13 -10.55 -1.43
C ASP A 622 -14.72 -9.38 -0.64
N VAL A 623 -14.43 -8.15 -1.07
CA VAL A 623 -14.87 -6.92 -0.40
C VAL A 623 -15.81 -6.08 -1.25
N GLN A 624 -16.39 -6.65 -2.30
CA GLN A 624 -17.52 -6.03 -2.99
C GLN A 624 -18.71 -5.92 -2.03
N MET A 625 -19.31 -4.72 -1.95
CA MET A 625 -20.43 -4.49 -1.05
C MET A 625 -21.70 -5.22 -1.53
N PRO A 626 -22.64 -5.56 -0.62
CA PRO A 626 -23.89 -6.24 -0.99
C PRO A 626 -24.78 -5.50 -1.98
N ASP A 627 -24.58 -4.19 -2.18
CA ASP A 627 -25.30 -3.39 -3.18
C ASP A 627 -24.59 -3.32 -4.54
N GLY A 628 -23.50 -4.07 -4.72
CA GLY A 628 -22.72 -4.14 -5.95
C GLY A 628 -21.52 -3.19 -5.98
N ARG A 629 -21.31 -2.34 -4.96
CA ARG A 629 -20.20 -1.36 -4.98
C ARG A 629 -18.86 -2.09 -4.94
N MET A 630 -18.09 -1.92 -6.01
CA MET A 630 -16.69 -2.33 -6.07
C MET A 630 -15.83 -1.48 -5.11
N PRO A 631 -14.82 -2.08 -4.47
CA PRO A 631 -13.97 -1.39 -3.51
C PRO A 631 -13.02 -0.40 -4.19
N ASP A 632 -12.72 0.70 -3.48
CA ASP A 632 -11.68 1.63 -3.91
C ASP A 632 -10.26 1.12 -3.55
N VAL A 633 -10.17 0.25 -2.53
CA VAL A 633 -8.95 -0.46 -2.12
C VAL A 633 -9.26 -1.93 -1.81
N ALA A 634 -8.44 -2.86 -2.28
CA ALA A 634 -8.57 -4.30 -2.00
C ALA A 634 -7.26 -4.87 -1.44
N PRO A 635 -7.29 -5.78 -0.44
CA PRO A 635 -8.46 -6.50 0.10
C PRO A 635 -9.17 -5.82 1.28
N LEU A 636 -8.84 -4.59 1.66
CA LEU A 636 -9.42 -3.97 2.87
C LEU A 636 -10.87 -3.49 2.71
N GLY A 637 -11.25 -3.11 1.48
CA GLY A 637 -12.49 -2.40 1.19
C GLY A 637 -12.47 -0.94 1.66
N GLY A 638 -13.55 -0.21 1.44
CA GLY A 638 -13.65 1.17 1.89
C GLY A 638 -13.02 2.21 0.96
N ALA A 639 -12.46 3.27 1.59
CA ALA A 639 -11.85 4.46 0.98
C ALA A 639 -12.78 5.37 0.14
N PHE A 640 -12.21 6.20 -0.73
CA PHE A 640 -12.90 7.37 -1.32
C PHE A 640 -12.60 7.59 -2.83
N GLY A 641 -12.30 6.53 -3.55
CA GLY A 641 -11.94 6.55 -4.98
C GLY A 641 -13.13 6.78 -5.92
N GLY A 642 -14.26 6.12 -5.66
CA GLY A 642 -15.49 6.32 -6.41
C GLY A 642 -15.65 5.46 -7.65
N LEU A 643 -16.41 5.94 -8.64
CA LEU A 643 -16.73 5.18 -9.85
C LEU A 643 -15.50 4.82 -10.68
N LEU A 644 -14.51 5.71 -10.73
CA LEU A 644 -13.29 5.50 -11.52
C LEU A 644 -12.37 4.44 -10.89
N TRP A 645 -12.38 4.33 -9.57
CA TRP A 645 -11.69 3.26 -8.85
C TRP A 645 -12.48 1.95 -8.93
N GLY A 646 -13.81 1.99 -8.72
CA GLY A 646 -14.66 0.80 -8.79
C GLY A 646 -14.67 0.10 -10.15
N SER A 647 -14.48 0.85 -11.25
CA SER A 647 -14.34 0.30 -12.61
C SER A 647 -13.16 -0.68 -12.75
N ALA A 648 -12.17 -0.66 -11.85
CA ALA A 648 -11.10 -1.67 -11.82
C ALA A 648 -11.60 -3.12 -11.75
N GLY A 649 -12.75 -3.35 -11.09
CA GLY A 649 -13.39 -4.66 -11.04
C GLY A 649 -13.89 -5.16 -12.41
N ILE A 650 -13.93 -4.30 -13.43
CA ILE A 650 -14.27 -4.60 -14.82
C ILE A 650 -13.03 -4.51 -15.72
N THR A 651 -12.26 -3.43 -15.62
CA THR A 651 -11.13 -3.15 -16.52
C THR A 651 -9.97 -4.13 -16.30
N VAL A 652 -9.64 -4.48 -15.06
CA VAL A 652 -8.49 -5.36 -14.77
C VAL A 652 -8.70 -6.78 -15.28
N PRO A 653 -9.84 -7.48 -15.00
CA PRO A 653 -10.12 -8.77 -15.62
C PRO A 653 -10.07 -8.74 -17.15
N TYR A 654 -10.60 -7.68 -17.75
CA TYR A 654 -10.61 -7.52 -19.20
C TYR A 654 -9.20 -7.36 -19.79
N GLU A 655 -8.36 -6.52 -19.20
CA GLU A 655 -6.99 -6.32 -19.68
C GLU A 655 -6.13 -7.58 -19.54
N ALA A 656 -6.34 -8.37 -18.48
CA ALA A 656 -5.72 -9.69 -18.33
C ALA A 656 -6.19 -10.67 -19.42
N TYR A 657 -7.51 -10.80 -19.64
CA TYR A 657 -8.06 -11.61 -20.73
C TYR A 657 -7.48 -11.22 -22.09
N ARG A 658 -7.41 -9.92 -22.40
CA ARG A 658 -6.88 -9.43 -23.68
C ARG A 658 -5.42 -9.77 -23.85
N GLN A 659 -4.63 -9.74 -22.77
CA GLN A 659 -3.20 -10.05 -22.80
C GLN A 659 -2.93 -11.55 -22.93
N TYR A 660 -3.59 -12.38 -22.13
CA TYR A 660 -3.24 -13.79 -21.91
C TYR A 660 -4.21 -14.79 -22.55
N ALA A 661 -5.35 -14.31 -23.07
CA ALA A 661 -6.47 -15.13 -23.54
C ALA A 661 -7.10 -16.02 -22.46
N ASP A 662 -6.90 -15.71 -21.17
CA ASP A 662 -7.59 -16.40 -20.09
C ASP A 662 -9.06 -15.97 -20.01
N THR A 663 -9.96 -16.83 -20.46
CA THR A 663 -11.40 -16.59 -20.32
C THR A 663 -11.90 -16.88 -18.90
N ALA A 664 -11.15 -17.64 -18.09
CA ALA A 664 -11.57 -18.01 -16.75
C ALA A 664 -11.64 -16.78 -15.83
N ILE A 665 -10.70 -15.84 -15.93
CA ILE A 665 -10.78 -14.59 -15.16
C ILE A 665 -12.05 -13.78 -15.44
N LEU A 666 -12.57 -13.79 -16.68
CA LEU A 666 -13.85 -13.16 -17.00
C LEU A 666 -15.01 -13.90 -16.35
N GLU A 667 -15.06 -15.23 -16.48
CA GLU A 667 -16.12 -16.05 -15.89
C GLU A 667 -16.18 -15.89 -14.36
N LEU A 668 -15.02 -15.91 -13.69
CA LEU A 668 -14.89 -15.74 -12.23
C LEU A 668 -15.39 -14.37 -11.74
N ASN A 669 -15.30 -13.32 -12.57
CA ASN A 669 -15.64 -11.96 -12.20
C ASN A 669 -17.01 -11.49 -12.73
N TYR A 670 -17.61 -12.21 -13.68
CA TYR A 670 -18.76 -11.72 -14.45
C TYR A 670 -19.95 -11.29 -13.59
N ASP A 671 -20.30 -12.07 -12.57
CA ASP A 671 -21.43 -11.76 -11.68
C ASP A 671 -21.17 -10.49 -10.85
N ALA A 672 -19.95 -10.32 -10.35
CA ALA A 672 -19.53 -9.13 -9.63
C ALA A 672 -19.57 -7.89 -10.56
N MET A 673 -19.05 -8.02 -11.78
CA MET A 673 -19.08 -6.99 -12.81
C MET A 673 -20.53 -6.57 -13.13
N ARG A 674 -21.43 -7.54 -13.36
CA ARG A 674 -22.85 -7.29 -13.62
C ARG A 674 -23.54 -6.58 -12.47
N HIS A 675 -23.24 -6.96 -11.23
CA HIS A 675 -23.81 -6.31 -10.05
C HIS A 675 -23.37 -4.84 -9.93
N TYR A 676 -22.11 -4.54 -10.24
CA TYR A 676 -21.60 -3.17 -10.29
C TYR A 676 -22.30 -2.34 -11.38
N MET A 677 -22.54 -2.90 -12.56
CA MET A 677 -23.30 -2.21 -13.61
C MET A 677 -24.73 -1.87 -13.18
N THR A 678 -25.41 -2.81 -12.51
CA THR A 678 -26.74 -2.59 -11.94
C THR A 678 -26.72 -1.45 -10.91
N LEU A 679 -25.72 -1.42 -10.01
CA LEU A 679 -25.56 -0.33 -9.05
C LEU A 679 -25.46 1.03 -9.73
N ILE A 680 -24.66 1.14 -10.79
CA ILE A 680 -24.51 2.39 -11.54
C ILE A 680 -25.84 2.84 -12.10
N ASP A 681 -26.54 1.95 -12.80
CA ASP A 681 -27.85 2.22 -13.40
C ASP A 681 -28.90 2.65 -12.36
N GLU A 682 -28.89 2.04 -11.17
CA GLU A 682 -29.93 2.25 -10.16
C GLU A 682 -29.65 3.44 -9.23
N LYS A 683 -28.38 3.68 -8.87
CA LYS A 683 -28.01 4.66 -7.83
C LYS A 683 -27.21 5.84 -8.33
N TYR A 684 -26.37 5.67 -9.35
CA TYR A 684 -25.45 6.72 -9.79
C TYR A 684 -25.95 7.49 -11.02
N ILE A 685 -26.92 6.95 -11.75
CA ILE A 685 -27.58 7.67 -12.84
C ILE A 685 -28.87 8.30 -12.31
N GLU A 686 -28.93 9.64 -12.28
CA GLU A 686 -30.10 10.36 -11.81
C GLU A 686 -31.31 10.10 -12.72
N LYS A 687 -32.41 9.63 -12.12
CA LYS A 687 -33.66 9.35 -12.83
C LYS A 687 -34.27 10.66 -13.34
N GLY A 688 -34.55 10.71 -14.65
CA GLY A 688 -35.20 11.85 -15.32
C GLY A 688 -34.21 12.75 -16.08
N THR A 689 -33.04 13.05 -15.51
CA THR A 689 -31.99 13.84 -16.19
C THR A 689 -30.97 12.97 -16.93
N GLY A 690 -30.78 11.71 -16.49
CA GLY A 690 -29.72 10.82 -16.97
C GLY A 690 -28.31 11.26 -16.56
N LEU A 691 -28.20 12.26 -15.68
CA LEU A 691 -26.91 12.79 -15.23
C LEU A 691 -26.21 11.77 -14.34
N MET A 692 -24.92 11.54 -14.59
CA MET A 692 -24.09 10.75 -13.69
C MET A 692 -23.82 11.56 -12.42
N THR A 693 -24.25 11.03 -11.29
CA THR A 693 -24.08 11.63 -9.97
C THR A 693 -23.45 10.60 -9.05
N GLN A 694 -22.30 10.92 -8.48
CA GLN A 694 -21.69 10.05 -7.50
C GLN A 694 -22.03 10.55 -6.08
N GLY A 695 -23.02 9.93 -5.45
CA GLY A 695 -23.33 10.09 -4.01
C GLY A 695 -23.35 11.54 -3.49
N ASN A 696 -22.97 11.71 -2.21
CA ASN A 696 -22.85 13.04 -1.61
C ASN A 696 -21.68 13.79 -2.25
N ARG A 697 -21.94 14.98 -2.82
CA ARG A 697 -21.07 15.79 -3.70
C ARG A 697 -19.68 16.19 -3.14
N GLY A 698 -19.27 15.71 -1.97
CA GLY A 698 -17.97 15.99 -1.34
C GLY A 698 -17.07 14.77 -1.11
N PHE A 699 -17.59 13.53 -1.12
CA PHE A 699 -16.81 12.29 -0.90
C PHE A 699 -16.86 11.42 -2.16
N GLY A 700 -15.72 10.97 -2.67
CA GLY A 700 -15.63 10.18 -3.91
C GLY A 700 -15.41 10.98 -5.20
N GLY A 701 -15.15 12.29 -5.11
CA GLY A 701 -15.03 13.20 -6.24
C GLY A 701 -13.63 13.37 -6.84
N LEU A 702 -12.76 12.35 -6.78
CA LEU A 702 -11.34 12.51 -7.16
C LEU A 702 -11.15 13.01 -8.60
N GLY A 703 -12.06 12.65 -9.51
CA GLY A 703 -12.05 13.10 -10.89
C GLY A 703 -10.79 12.63 -11.62
N ASP A 704 -10.17 13.51 -12.40
CA ASP A 704 -8.88 13.28 -13.01
C ASP A 704 -7.76 13.59 -12.01
N TRP A 705 -7.64 12.72 -11.00
CA TRP A 705 -6.81 12.93 -9.81
C TRP A 705 -5.39 13.37 -10.15
N LEU A 706 -4.89 14.37 -9.39
CA LEU A 706 -3.58 15.01 -9.58
C LEU A 706 -3.36 15.67 -10.95
N GLY A 707 -4.42 15.83 -11.74
CA GLY A 707 -4.39 16.63 -12.96
C GLY A 707 -4.20 18.11 -12.64
N PRO A 708 -3.29 18.82 -13.35
CA PRO A 708 -3.10 20.25 -13.16
C PRO A 708 -4.36 21.12 -13.39
N GLN A 709 -5.40 20.57 -14.01
CA GLN A 709 -6.67 21.25 -14.32
C GLN A 709 -7.91 20.52 -13.74
N ASN A 710 -7.75 19.67 -12.73
CA ASN A 710 -8.84 18.83 -12.19
C ASN A 710 -10.02 19.67 -11.65
N GLY A 711 -9.77 20.82 -11.02
CA GLY A 711 -10.81 21.73 -10.50
C GLY A 711 -11.64 22.43 -11.59
N GLN A 712 -11.18 22.41 -12.85
CA GLN A 712 -11.93 22.92 -14.01
C GLN A 712 -12.85 21.87 -14.64
N LEU A 713 -12.61 20.60 -14.35
CA LEU A 713 -13.31 19.47 -14.95
C LEU A 713 -14.77 19.39 -14.51
N ASP A 714 -15.63 18.89 -15.40
CA ASP A 714 -16.93 18.35 -15.02
C ASP A 714 -16.80 16.85 -14.77
N ASN A 715 -16.71 16.47 -13.49
CA ASN A 715 -16.50 15.08 -13.08
C ASN A 715 -17.58 14.12 -13.60
N SER A 716 -18.82 14.60 -13.80
CA SER A 716 -19.90 13.74 -14.30
C SER A 716 -19.59 13.19 -15.70
N ALA A 717 -18.81 13.89 -16.50
CA ALA A 717 -18.42 13.44 -17.82
C ALA A 717 -17.36 12.35 -17.79
N ILE A 718 -16.37 12.44 -16.89
CA ILE A 718 -15.36 11.39 -16.79
C ILE A 718 -15.98 10.09 -16.26
N TRP A 719 -16.89 10.19 -15.28
CA TRP A 719 -17.65 9.04 -14.79
C TRP A 719 -18.52 8.42 -15.90
N ASP A 720 -19.20 9.25 -16.69
CA ASP A 720 -20.05 8.77 -17.79
C ASP A 720 -19.22 8.13 -18.92
N ALA A 721 -18.05 8.69 -19.25
CA ALA A 721 -17.13 8.12 -20.21
C ALA A 721 -16.59 6.75 -19.75
N TYR A 722 -16.27 6.59 -18.46
CA TYR A 722 -15.85 5.30 -17.89
C TYR A 722 -16.98 4.30 -17.85
N TYR A 723 -18.21 4.71 -17.52
CA TYR A 723 -19.36 3.82 -17.59
C TYR A 723 -19.62 3.33 -19.03
N ILE A 724 -19.44 4.21 -20.03
CA ILE A 724 -19.48 3.81 -21.45
C ILE A 724 -18.39 2.79 -21.78
N PHE A 725 -17.18 2.95 -21.23
CA PHE A 725 -16.09 1.98 -21.42
C PHE A 725 -16.39 0.64 -20.73
N ASP A 726 -16.91 0.66 -19.51
CA ASP A 726 -17.37 -0.54 -18.79
C ASP A 726 -18.47 -1.26 -19.59
N LEU A 727 -19.42 -0.53 -20.17
CA LEU A 727 -20.45 -1.10 -21.07
C LEU A 727 -19.82 -1.77 -22.31
N GLN A 728 -18.77 -1.19 -22.90
CA GLN A 728 -18.05 -1.82 -24.03
C GLN A 728 -17.41 -3.14 -23.61
N ILE A 729 -16.76 -3.16 -22.45
CA ILE A 729 -16.15 -4.37 -21.88
C ILE A 729 -17.23 -5.42 -21.61
N MET A 730 -18.36 -5.03 -21.01
CA MET A 730 -19.45 -5.96 -20.70
C MET A 730 -20.09 -6.57 -21.94
N VAL A 731 -20.20 -5.83 -23.05
CA VAL A 731 -20.63 -6.39 -24.33
C VAL A 731 -19.66 -7.47 -24.81
N GLU A 732 -18.36 -7.21 -24.74
CA GLU A 732 -17.35 -8.18 -25.19
C GLU A 732 -17.29 -9.40 -24.25
N ALA A 733 -17.26 -9.19 -22.93
CA ALA A 733 -17.26 -10.25 -21.94
C ALA A 733 -18.52 -11.15 -22.08
N ALA A 734 -19.71 -10.56 -22.21
CA ALA A 734 -20.93 -11.30 -22.43
C ALA A 734 -20.88 -12.15 -23.71
N ARG A 735 -20.34 -11.60 -24.81
CA ARG A 735 -20.15 -12.35 -26.06
C ARG A 735 -19.20 -13.53 -25.88
N VAL A 736 -18.03 -13.29 -25.28
CA VAL A 736 -16.99 -14.31 -25.05
C VAL A 736 -17.53 -15.46 -24.18
N LEU A 737 -18.34 -15.14 -23.17
CA LEU A 737 -18.93 -16.12 -22.24
C LEU A 737 -20.29 -16.68 -22.71
N GLY A 738 -20.74 -16.35 -23.93
CA GLY A 738 -22.00 -16.84 -24.49
C GLY A 738 -23.27 -16.33 -23.79
N ARG A 739 -23.22 -15.19 -23.12
CA ARG A 739 -24.32 -14.54 -22.38
C ARG A 739 -25.15 -13.61 -23.29
N GLY A 740 -25.83 -14.18 -24.29
CA GLY A 740 -26.47 -13.39 -25.36
C GLY A 740 -27.53 -12.35 -24.93
N GLU A 741 -28.29 -12.61 -23.86
CA GLU A 741 -29.26 -11.63 -23.33
C GLU A 741 -28.58 -10.41 -22.73
N ASP A 742 -27.51 -10.63 -21.96
CA ASP A 742 -26.71 -9.56 -21.37
C ASP A 742 -25.93 -8.80 -22.46
N GLU A 743 -25.38 -9.48 -23.47
CA GLU A 743 -24.74 -8.82 -24.63
C GLU A 743 -25.71 -7.82 -25.28
N ALA A 744 -26.94 -8.24 -25.57
CA ALA A 744 -27.96 -7.38 -26.17
C ALA A 744 -28.39 -6.23 -25.23
N LEU A 745 -28.49 -6.49 -23.93
CA LEU A 745 -28.81 -5.48 -22.91
C LEU A 745 -27.73 -4.39 -22.87
N PHE A 746 -26.47 -4.78 -22.68
CA PHE A 746 -25.36 -3.84 -22.57
C PHE A 746 -25.09 -3.12 -23.89
N ALA A 747 -25.26 -3.78 -25.04
CA ALA A 747 -25.12 -3.14 -26.35
C ALA A 747 -26.17 -2.04 -26.57
N ARG A 748 -27.41 -2.27 -26.15
CA ARG A 748 -28.46 -1.24 -26.20
C ARG A 748 -28.11 -0.05 -25.29
N ARG A 749 -27.72 -0.33 -24.04
CA ARG A 749 -27.31 0.71 -23.08
C ARG A 749 -26.12 1.51 -23.58
N LEU A 750 -25.13 0.86 -24.17
CA LEU A 750 -23.96 1.49 -24.77
C LEU A 750 -24.36 2.51 -25.83
N ALA A 751 -25.24 2.14 -26.77
CA ALA A 751 -25.70 3.02 -27.83
C ALA A 751 -26.50 4.23 -27.30
N GLU A 752 -27.40 4.00 -26.33
CA GLU A 752 -28.14 5.05 -25.62
C GLU A 752 -27.17 6.04 -24.96
N ARG A 753 -26.23 5.51 -24.17
CA ARG A 753 -25.33 6.33 -23.35
C ARG A 753 -24.32 7.13 -24.17
N LYS A 754 -23.80 6.58 -25.28
CA LYS A 754 -22.97 7.35 -26.22
C LYS A 754 -23.71 8.56 -26.79
N THR A 755 -24.98 8.38 -27.17
CA THR A 755 -25.81 9.47 -27.69
C THR A 755 -26.03 10.55 -26.63
N GLU A 756 -26.42 10.14 -25.43
CA GLU A 756 -26.63 11.04 -24.30
C GLU A 756 -25.36 11.79 -23.90
N TYR A 757 -24.18 11.14 -23.94
CA TYR A 757 -22.91 11.78 -23.67
C TYR A 757 -22.63 12.92 -24.65
N VAL A 758 -22.76 12.64 -25.95
CA VAL A 758 -22.54 13.65 -27.00
C VAL A 758 -23.52 14.81 -26.84
N ASP A 759 -24.79 14.54 -26.54
CA ASP A 759 -25.82 15.56 -26.38
C ASP A 759 -25.60 16.43 -25.14
N ARG A 760 -25.10 15.86 -24.05
CA ARG A 760 -24.91 16.54 -22.77
C ARG A 760 -23.63 17.35 -22.69
N TYR A 761 -22.53 16.80 -23.23
CA TYR A 761 -21.19 17.33 -22.96
C TYR A 761 -20.53 17.99 -24.17
N LEU A 762 -21.11 17.92 -25.38
CA LEU A 762 -20.51 18.50 -26.58
C LEU A 762 -21.45 19.48 -27.30
N ASP A 763 -20.92 20.66 -27.63
CA ASP A 763 -21.52 21.50 -28.65
C ASP A 763 -21.24 20.90 -30.04
N LYS A 764 -22.26 20.29 -30.65
CA LYS A 764 -22.18 19.64 -31.97
C LYS A 764 -21.69 20.58 -33.10
N LYS A 765 -21.90 21.89 -32.97
CA LYS A 765 -21.45 22.85 -34.00
C LYS A 765 -19.94 23.05 -33.95
N THR A 766 -19.40 23.24 -32.75
CA THR A 766 -17.98 23.59 -32.54
C THR A 766 -17.09 22.41 -32.15
N GLY A 767 -17.68 21.30 -31.72
CA GLY A 767 -16.98 20.18 -31.08
C GLY A 767 -16.35 20.54 -29.74
N ARG A 768 -16.73 21.67 -29.14
CA ARG A 768 -16.23 22.06 -27.82
C ARG A 768 -16.99 21.36 -26.73
N PHE A 769 -16.30 21.08 -25.63
CA PHE A 769 -16.92 20.50 -24.46
C PHE A 769 -17.66 21.59 -23.69
N ILE A 770 -18.83 21.23 -23.17
CA ILE A 770 -19.68 22.09 -22.35
C ILE A 770 -20.01 21.41 -21.04
N ALA A 771 -20.07 22.18 -19.96
CA ALA A 771 -20.40 21.69 -18.64
C ALA A 771 -21.87 21.23 -18.59
N SER A 772 -22.11 20.16 -17.84
CA SER A 772 -23.45 19.73 -17.44
C SER A 772 -23.99 20.60 -16.28
N GLU A 773 -25.13 20.18 -15.74
CA GLU A 773 -25.73 20.77 -14.54
C GLU A 773 -25.18 20.20 -13.22
N TYR A 774 -24.20 19.28 -13.26
CA TYR A 774 -23.58 18.69 -12.07
C TYR A 774 -23.07 19.77 -11.11
N VAL A 775 -22.33 20.75 -11.66
CA VAL A 775 -21.99 21.99 -10.93
C VAL A 775 -23.06 23.04 -11.21
N ARG A 776 -23.78 23.41 -10.14
CA ARG A 776 -24.90 24.37 -10.23
C ARG A 776 -24.44 25.69 -10.87
N GLY A 777 -25.17 26.12 -11.90
CA GLY A 777 -24.90 27.39 -12.61
C GLY A 777 -23.82 27.32 -13.69
N ARG A 778 -23.21 26.14 -13.94
CA ARG A 778 -22.24 25.95 -15.03
C ARG A 778 -22.80 25.41 -16.33
N ALA A 779 -24.03 24.86 -16.34
CA ALA A 779 -24.61 24.22 -17.51
C ALA A 779 -24.44 25.04 -18.81
N GLY A 780 -23.89 24.41 -19.85
CA GLY A 780 -23.63 25.02 -21.15
C GLY A 780 -22.37 25.89 -21.24
N GLN A 781 -21.66 26.16 -20.14
CA GLN A 781 -20.38 26.87 -20.17
C GLN A 781 -19.32 26.00 -20.84
N ALA A 782 -18.50 26.59 -21.71
CA ALA A 782 -17.42 25.86 -22.37
C ALA A 782 -16.33 25.46 -21.35
N ILE A 783 -15.91 24.20 -21.39
CA ILE A 783 -14.72 23.69 -20.68
C ILE A 783 -13.71 23.27 -21.75
N HIS A 784 -12.57 23.95 -21.79
CA HIS A 784 -11.58 23.75 -22.86
C HIS A 784 -10.22 23.33 -22.29
N ILE A 785 -10.19 22.10 -21.76
CA ILE A 785 -9.02 21.47 -21.13
C ILE A 785 -8.75 20.11 -21.79
N GLN A 786 -7.56 19.54 -21.58
CA GLN A 786 -7.19 18.25 -22.20
C GLN A 786 -8.13 17.13 -21.75
N SER A 787 -8.34 16.97 -20.44
CA SER A 787 -9.11 15.87 -19.84
C SER A 787 -10.55 15.75 -20.39
N SER A 788 -11.17 16.86 -20.78
CA SER A 788 -12.52 16.88 -21.38
C SER A 788 -12.62 16.16 -22.74
N TYR A 789 -11.50 16.05 -23.47
CA TYR A 789 -11.50 15.51 -24.83
C TYR A 789 -10.85 14.13 -24.94
N VAL A 790 -10.01 13.73 -23.97
CA VAL A 790 -9.23 12.49 -24.05
C VAL A 790 -10.12 11.25 -24.09
N LEU A 791 -10.95 11.03 -23.07
CA LEU A 791 -11.75 9.81 -22.94
C LEU A 791 -12.77 9.59 -24.07
N PRO A 792 -13.56 10.61 -24.50
CA PRO A 792 -14.49 10.38 -25.60
C PRO A 792 -13.82 10.04 -26.94
N LEU A 793 -12.56 10.46 -27.13
CA LEU A 793 -11.73 10.05 -28.26
C LEU A 793 -11.14 8.65 -28.06
N ALA A 794 -10.54 8.38 -26.89
CA ALA A 794 -9.87 7.09 -26.58
C ALA A 794 -10.84 5.91 -26.58
N PHE A 795 -12.06 6.10 -26.09
CA PHE A 795 -13.10 5.06 -25.99
C PHE A 795 -14.05 5.04 -27.19
N GLY A 796 -13.78 5.82 -28.25
CA GLY A 796 -14.62 5.83 -29.45
C GLY A 796 -16.09 6.18 -29.17
N ILE A 797 -16.34 7.14 -28.27
CA ILE A 797 -17.69 7.56 -27.88
C ILE A 797 -18.35 8.37 -29.02
N ILE A 798 -17.54 9.16 -29.74
CA ILE A 798 -18.01 10.03 -30.82
C ILE A 798 -17.95 9.27 -32.15
N GLU A 799 -19.10 8.78 -32.60
CA GLU A 799 -19.22 7.98 -33.84
C GLU A 799 -19.30 8.86 -35.09
N ASP A 800 -19.86 10.06 -34.99
CA ASP A 800 -19.88 11.02 -36.10
C ASP A 800 -18.46 11.53 -36.41
N GLU A 801 -17.95 11.16 -37.58
CA GLU A 801 -16.57 11.45 -37.98
C GLU A 801 -16.28 12.96 -38.03
N ALA A 802 -17.24 13.76 -38.49
CA ALA A 802 -17.07 15.21 -38.60
C ALA A 802 -16.96 15.87 -37.23
N LEU A 803 -17.80 15.48 -36.27
CA LEU A 803 -17.75 15.92 -34.88
C LEU A 803 -16.48 15.43 -34.20
N ARG A 804 -16.11 14.15 -34.38
CA ARG A 804 -14.88 13.57 -33.83
C ARG A 804 -13.65 14.37 -34.28
N LYS A 805 -13.58 14.74 -35.57
CA LYS A 805 -12.50 15.59 -36.09
C LYS A 805 -12.47 16.98 -35.44
N LYS A 806 -13.63 17.60 -35.17
CA LYS A 806 -13.69 18.88 -34.44
C LYS A 806 -13.20 18.73 -33.00
N VAL A 807 -13.62 17.66 -32.31
CA VAL A 807 -13.21 17.35 -30.93
C VAL A 807 -11.69 17.10 -30.88
N LEU A 808 -11.14 16.32 -31.81
CA LEU A 808 -9.70 16.12 -31.95
C LEU A 808 -8.95 17.44 -32.17
N ASN A 809 -9.46 18.31 -33.05
CA ASN A 809 -8.84 19.61 -33.27
C ASN A 809 -8.85 20.47 -32.00
N ASN A 810 -9.89 20.38 -31.17
CA ASN A 810 -9.93 21.06 -29.88
C ASN A 810 -8.90 20.48 -28.89
N LEU A 811 -8.74 19.15 -28.81
CA LEU A 811 -7.67 18.53 -28.00
C LEU A 811 -6.27 18.98 -28.47
N VAL A 812 -6.04 18.99 -29.78
CA VAL A 812 -4.77 19.46 -30.35
C VAL A 812 -4.52 20.94 -30.02
N ASP A 813 -5.57 21.76 -30.06
CA ASP A 813 -5.49 23.18 -29.71
C ASP A 813 -5.11 23.39 -28.24
N THR A 814 -5.68 22.61 -27.31
CA THR A 814 -5.30 22.67 -25.88
C THR A 814 -3.86 22.21 -25.63
N ILE A 815 -3.32 21.30 -26.44
CA ILE A 815 -1.92 20.86 -26.36
C ILE A 815 -0.98 21.93 -26.93
N ARG A 816 -1.32 22.55 -28.08
CA ARG A 816 -0.45 23.51 -28.77
C ARG A 816 -0.38 24.88 -28.11
N LYS A 817 -1.27 25.19 -27.17
CA LYS A 817 -1.32 26.46 -26.47
C LYS A 817 -0.78 26.33 -25.04
N PRO A 818 -0.32 27.43 -24.43
CA PRO A 818 -0.01 27.42 -23.01
C PRO A 818 -1.22 27.01 -22.17
N GLY A 819 -1.01 26.08 -21.24
CA GLY A 819 -2.02 25.68 -20.26
C GLY A 819 -2.00 26.58 -19.03
N ARG A 820 -3.07 26.56 -18.24
CA ARG A 820 -3.09 27.19 -16.92
C ARG A 820 -3.61 26.19 -15.89
N THR A 821 -2.82 25.96 -14.85
CA THR A 821 -3.20 25.06 -13.74
C THR A 821 -4.27 25.68 -12.86
N ASP A 822 -4.91 24.89 -12.02
CA ASP A 822 -5.91 25.37 -11.06
C ASP A 822 -5.35 26.40 -10.06
N ASN A 823 -4.06 26.31 -9.76
CA ASN A 823 -3.34 27.28 -8.93
C ASN A 823 -2.80 28.50 -9.72
N GLY A 824 -3.19 28.63 -11.00
CA GLY A 824 -2.88 29.79 -11.83
C GLY A 824 -1.50 29.78 -12.49
N ILE A 825 -0.73 28.69 -12.38
CA ILE A 825 0.58 28.55 -13.04
C ILE A 825 0.36 28.42 -14.55
N VAL A 826 1.09 29.21 -15.33
CA VAL A 826 1.05 29.12 -16.80
C VAL A 826 2.12 28.13 -17.25
N CYS A 827 1.69 27.08 -17.94
CA CYS A 827 2.54 26.01 -18.45
C CYS A 827 2.75 26.20 -19.96
N PRO A 828 3.93 25.86 -20.50
CA PRO A 828 4.21 26.05 -21.93
C PRO A 828 3.34 25.14 -22.83
N PRO A 829 3.30 25.39 -24.14
CA PRO A 829 2.76 24.43 -25.10
C PRO A 829 3.38 23.03 -24.96
N ASN A 830 2.60 22.01 -25.33
CA ASN A 830 2.92 20.59 -25.17
C ASN A 830 3.13 20.18 -23.70
N SER A 831 2.45 20.83 -22.77
CA SER A 831 2.40 20.39 -21.37
C SER A 831 1.34 19.30 -21.19
N LEU A 832 1.63 18.33 -20.32
CA LEU A 832 0.71 17.28 -19.90
C LEU A 832 -0.22 17.83 -18.81
N MET A 833 -1.41 18.30 -19.20
CA MET A 833 -2.36 18.96 -18.29
C MET A 833 -3.43 17.99 -17.76
N THR A 834 -3.10 16.70 -17.69
CA THR A 834 -3.98 15.59 -17.36
C THR A 834 -3.57 14.95 -16.03
N GLY A 835 -4.53 14.31 -15.35
CA GLY A 835 -4.35 13.53 -14.13
C GLY A 835 -4.21 12.03 -14.41
N PHE A 836 -4.31 11.20 -13.37
CA PHE A 836 -4.08 9.74 -13.46
C PHE A 836 -4.92 9.10 -14.57
N ILE A 837 -6.22 9.44 -14.58
CA ILE A 837 -7.21 8.82 -15.44
C ILE A 837 -6.91 9.15 -16.90
N THR A 838 -6.85 10.44 -17.25
CA THR A 838 -6.72 10.83 -18.65
C THR A 838 -5.29 10.75 -19.18
N THR A 839 -4.27 10.77 -18.31
CA THR A 839 -2.87 10.53 -18.72
C THR A 839 -2.67 9.13 -19.31
N ALA A 840 -3.36 8.12 -18.75
CA ALA A 840 -3.28 6.75 -19.26
C ALA A 840 -3.79 6.60 -20.72
N TRP A 841 -4.66 7.52 -21.15
CA TRP A 841 -5.38 7.43 -22.42
C TRP A 841 -4.99 8.49 -23.45
N ILE A 842 -4.34 9.60 -23.06
CA ILE A 842 -4.10 10.74 -23.98
C ILE A 842 -3.28 10.36 -25.21
N SER A 843 -2.22 9.57 -25.05
CA SER A 843 -1.37 9.15 -26.17
C SER A 843 -2.13 8.23 -27.14
N LYS A 844 -2.97 7.32 -26.60
CA LYS A 844 -3.87 6.49 -27.40
C LYS A 844 -4.92 7.33 -28.14
N ALA A 845 -5.58 8.26 -27.45
CA ALA A 845 -6.56 9.16 -28.06
C ALA A 845 -5.98 9.93 -29.25
N LEU A 846 -4.72 10.35 -29.16
CA LEU A 846 -4.01 11.06 -30.23
C LEU A 846 -3.61 10.11 -31.37
N SER A 847 -2.95 8.99 -31.08
CA SER A 847 -2.48 8.03 -32.12
C SER A 847 -3.64 7.41 -32.89
N ASP A 848 -4.69 6.93 -32.21
CA ASP A 848 -5.88 6.34 -32.86
C ASP A 848 -6.58 7.33 -33.82
N ASN A 849 -6.40 8.63 -33.58
CA ASN A 849 -6.97 9.70 -34.38
C ASN A 849 -5.93 10.37 -35.30
N GLY A 850 -4.82 9.68 -35.60
CA GLY A 850 -3.82 10.08 -36.60
C GLY A 850 -2.90 11.22 -36.17
N ARG A 851 -2.75 11.46 -34.86
CA ARG A 851 -1.96 12.56 -34.27
C ARG A 851 -0.83 12.07 -33.37
N SER A 852 -0.14 11.01 -33.79
CA SER A 852 1.06 10.49 -33.12
C SER A 852 2.16 11.55 -32.97
N ASP A 853 2.20 12.54 -33.88
CA ASP A 853 3.06 13.73 -33.75
C ASP A 853 2.84 14.47 -32.43
N MET A 854 1.62 14.56 -31.94
CA MET A 854 1.30 15.20 -30.66
C MET A 854 1.64 14.29 -29.48
N ALA A 855 1.39 12.98 -29.60
CA ALA A 855 1.76 12.00 -28.57
C ALA A 855 3.28 12.01 -28.31
N TYR A 856 4.10 11.98 -29.38
CA TYR A 856 5.55 12.11 -29.26
C TYR A 856 6.02 13.46 -28.72
N ASN A 857 5.31 14.55 -29.03
CA ASN A 857 5.63 15.87 -28.47
C ASN A 857 5.35 15.94 -26.96
N LEU A 858 4.26 15.33 -26.48
CA LEU A 858 3.99 15.21 -25.04
C LEU A 858 5.00 14.29 -24.35
N LEU A 859 5.29 13.12 -24.93
CA LEU A 859 6.25 12.16 -24.41
C LEU A 859 7.65 12.77 -24.26
N GLN A 860 8.08 13.59 -25.22
CA GLN A 860 9.42 14.18 -25.25
C GLN A 860 9.49 15.59 -24.66
N GLN A 861 8.40 16.10 -24.06
CA GLN A 861 8.42 17.37 -23.34
C GLN A 861 9.26 17.21 -22.06
N THR A 862 10.11 18.21 -21.76
CA THR A 862 10.94 18.22 -20.54
C THR A 862 10.57 19.32 -19.57
N SER A 863 9.72 20.28 -19.93
CA SER A 863 9.22 21.30 -19.02
C SER A 863 8.03 20.79 -18.20
N TYR A 864 7.82 21.35 -17.01
CA TYR A 864 6.65 21.05 -16.19
C TYR A 864 5.35 21.56 -16.84
N PRO A 865 4.24 20.79 -16.76
CA PRO A 865 4.14 19.37 -16.41
C PRO A 865 4.40 18.44 -17.60
N SER A 866 5.19 17.37 -17.40
CA SER A 866 5.44 16.32 -18.40
C SER A 866 6.04 15.06 -17.76
N TRP A 867 6.02 13.92 -18.45
CA TRP A 867 6.65 12.68 -17.96
C TRP A 867 8.17 12.79 -17.79
N LEU A 868 8.86 13.51 -18.69
CA LEU A 868 10.32 13.65 -18.59
C LEU A 868 10.75 14.77 -17.64
N TYR A 869 9.84 15.60 -17.14
CA TYR A 869 10.21 16.61 -16.16
C TYR A 869 10.77 15.95 -14.89
N PRO A 870 10.09 15.01 -14.19
CA PRO A 870 10.69 14.22 -13.12
C PRO A 870 12.05 13.59 -13.46
N VAL A 871 12.18 13.03 -14.67
CA VAL A 871 13.44 12.44 -15.14
C VAL A 871 14.57 13.47 -15.13
N THR A 872 14.33 14.69 -15.64
CA THR A 872 15.31 15.79 -15.59
C THR A 872 15.58 16.33 -14.18
N GLN A 873 14.66 16.08 -13.24
CA GLN A 873 14.84 16.39 -11.83
C GLN A 873 15.64 15.31 -11.06
N GLY A 874 15.85 14.13 -11.65
CA GLY A 874 16.64 13.03 -11.06
C GLY A 874 15.81 11.81 -10.64
N ALA A 875 14.54 11.72 -11.06
CA ALA A 875 13.67 10.59 -10.76
C ALA A 875 14.25 9.26 -11.28
N THR A 876 14.19 8.22 -10.44
CA THR A 876 14.54 6.83 -10.78
C THR A 876 13.34 5.88 -10.75
N THR A 877 12.16 6.44 -10.45
CA THR A 877 10.84 5.83 -10.36
C THR A 877 9.82 6.84 -10.88
N ILE A 878 8.59 6.42 -11.13
CA ILE A 878 7.47 7.33 -11.41
C ILE A 878 7.02 7.96 -10.10
N TRP A 879 6.78 9.26 -10.11
CA TRP A 879 6.33 10.01 -8.94
C TRP A 879 4.81 10.11 -8.89
N GLU A 880 4.25 10.26 -7.68
CA GLU A 880 2.82 10.51 -7.48
C GLU A 880 2.39 11.83 -8.11
N ARG A 881 3.23 12.87 -8.01
CA ARG A 881 3.02 14.17 -8.65
C ARG A 881 4.11 14.42 -9.69
N LEU A 882 3.74 15.03 -10.82
CA LEU A 882 4.72 15.41 -11.84
C LEU A 882 5.73 16.45 -11.33
N ASP A 883 5.43 17.14 -10.22
CA ASP A 883 6.30 18.07 -9.51
C ASP A 883 6.56 17.69 -8.05
N SER A 884 6.57 16.38 -7.71
CA SER A 884 6.90 15.91 -6.35
C SER A 884 8.17 16.53 -5.78
N TYR A 885 9.17 16.75 -6.65
CA TYR A 885 10.32 17.59 -6.37
C TYR A 885 10.68 18.42 -7.61
N THR A 886 11.16 19.63 -7.39
CA THR A 886 11.74 20.46 -8.44
C THR A 886 13.04 21.10 -7.96
N LYS A 887 14.04 21.17 -8.84
CA LYS A 887 15.28 21.91 -8.58
C LYS A 887 15.07 23.40 -8.31
N GLU A 888 13.91 23.94 -8.69
CA GLU A 888 13.57 25.36 -8.50
C GLU A 888 12.86 25.63 -7.17
N ARG A 889 11.96 24.73 -6.73
CA ARG A 889 11.03 24.98 -5.61
C ARG A 889 11.06 23.92 -4.51
N GLY A 890 12.01 22.99 -4.53
CA GLY A 890 12.06 21.88 -3.59
C GLY A 890 10.82 21.00 -3.71
N PHE A 891 10.17 20.72 -2.58
CA PHE A 891 9.01 19.82 -2.50
C PHE A 891 7.65 20.51 -2.65
N GLY A 892 7.63 21.84 -2.82
CA GLY A 892 6.39 22.59 -3.08
C GLY A 892 5.39 22.63 -1.91
N GLY A 893 5.84 22.31 -0.69
CA GLY A 893 5.05 22.46 0.54
C GLY A 893 3.92 21.44 0.73
N ASN A 894 3.93 20.32 0.01
CA ASN A 894 2.84 19.32 0.04
C ASN A 894 3.32 17.92 0.41
N ASN A 895 4.09 17.79 1.51
CA ASN A 895 4.69 16.51 1.88
C ASN A 895 3.69 15.50 2.44
N SER A 896 2.51 15.92 2.89
CA SER A 896 1.46 15.03 3.41
C SER A 896 0.90 14.05 2.37
N MET A 897 1.14 14.27 1.08
CA MET A 897 0.75 13.37 0.01
C MET A 897 1.66 13.54 -1.20
N ASN A 898 2.90 13.05 -1.05
CA ASN A 898 3.97 13.22 -2.03
C ASN A 898 4.94 12.04 -2.11
N SER A 899 4.49 10.95 -2.73
CA SER A 899 5.31 9.77 -2.99
C SER A 899 6.23 9.96 -4.19
N PHE A 900 7.47 9.48 -4.07
CA PHE A 900 8.42 9.40 -5.18
C PHE A 900 8.43 8.02 -5.86
N ASN A 901 7.50 7.14 -5.51
CA ASN A 901 7.33 5.85 -6.16
C ASN A 901 5.84 5.46 -6.27
N HIS A 902 5.24 5.75 -7.42
CA HIS A 902 3.85 5.47 -7.74
C HIS A 902 3.72 5.15 -9.23
N TYR A 903 3.06 4.06 -9.62
CA TYR A 903 3.07 3.63 -11.04
C TYR A 903 2.04 4.31 -11.96
N SER A 904 1.08 5.10 -11.45
CA SER A 904 -0.12 5.53 -12.21
C SER A 904 0.22 6.38 -13.45
N PHE A 905 1.12 7.36 -13.34
CA PHE A 905 1.60 8.11 -14.51
C PHE A 905 2.51 7.30 -15.45
N GLY A 906 2.97 6.12 -15.00
CA GLY A 906 3.70 5.13 -15.78
C GLY A 906 2.84 4.37 -16.79
N ALA A 907 1.51 4.57 -16.78
CA ALA A 907 0.57 3.99 -17.73
C ALA A 907 0.88 4.34 -19.21
N VAL A 908 1.77 5.30 -19.49
CA VAL A 908 2.29 5.56 -20.84
C VAL A 908 3.13 4.40 -21.40
N GLY A 909 3.59 3.47 -20.55
CA GLY A 909 4.36 2.29 -20.95
C GLY A 909 3.65 1.44 -22.02
N GLN A 910 2.34 1.23 -21.89
CA GLN A 910 1.57 0.53 -22.94
C GLN A 910 1.66 1.22 -24.30
N TRP A 911 1.74 2.56 -24.35
CA TRP A 911 1.84 3.28 -25.62
C TRP A 911 3.21 3.09 -26.28
N LEU A 912 4.28 2.99 -25.48
CA LEU A 912 5.61 2.67 -25.96
C LEU A 912 5.63 1.29 -26.65
N MET A 913 4.92 0.30 -26.08
CA MET A 913 4.81 -1.05 -26.66
C MET A 913 3.86 -1.10 -27.86
N ALA A 914 2.61 -0.68 -27.67
CA ALA A 914 1.52 -0.88 -28.65
C ALA A 914 1.58 0.09 -29.84
N TYR A 915 2.20 1.27 -29.69
CA TYR A 915 2.23 2.29 -30.76
C TYR A 915 3.66 2.60 -31.18
N SER A 916 4.57 2.91 -30.26
CA SER A 916 5.95 3.25 -30.64
C SER A 916 6.68 2.04 -31.24
N LEU A 917 6.60 0.87 -30.61
CA LEU A 917 7.05 -0.40 -31.19
C LEU A 917 5.96 -1.08 -32.03
N GLY A 918 4.70 -0.71 -31.85
CA GLY A 918 3.62 -1.28 -32.65
C GLY A 918 3.32 -2.74 -32.37
N ILE A 919 3.72 -3.27 -31.21
CA ILE A 919 3.38 -4.63 -30.78
C ILE A 919 2.03 -4.52 -30.05
N ASP A 920 0.92 -4.63 -30.79
CA ASP A 920 -0.43 -4.48 -30.23
C ASP A 920 -1.24 -5.77 -30.34
N ARG A 921 -2.17 -5.93 -29.40
CA ARG A 921 -3.08 -7.07 -29.33
C ARG A 921 -4.08 -7.02 -30.48
N ASP A 922 -4.33 -8.13 -31.15
CA ASP A 922 -5.48 -8.21 -32.05
C ASP A 922 -6.78 -8.22 -31.24
N PRO A 923 -7.71 -7.28 -31.45
CA PRO A 923 -9.02 -7.31 -30.79
C PRO A 923 -9.87 -8.54 -31.08
N SER A 924 -9.61 -9.27 -32.17
CA SER A 924 -10.34 -10.50 -32.49
C SER A 924 -9.66 -11.78 -32.02
N ALA A 925 -8.40 -11.70 -31.58
CA ALA A 925 -7.58 -12.84 -31.17
C ALA A 925 -6.69 -12.46 -29.96
N PRO A 926 -7.21 -12.53 -28.72
CA PRO A 926 -6.43 -12.25 -27.52
C PRO A 926 -5.26 -13.24 -27.37
N GLY A 927 -4.26 -12.87 -26.56
CA GLY A 927 -3.16 -13.77 -26.21
C GLY A 927 -1.93 -13.75 -27.14
N PHE A 928 -1.91 -12.92 -28.19
CA PHE A 928 -0.78 -12.81 -29.15
C PHE A 928 -0.51 -14.05 -30.01
N ARG A 929 -1.46 -14.98 -30.15
CA ARG A 929 -1.37 -16.02 -31.18
C ARG A 929 -1.51 -15.42 -32.58
N HIS A 930 -2.39 -14.42 -32.70
CA HIS A 930 -2.38 -13.43 -33.76
C HIS A 930 -2.25 -12.05 -33.11
N PHE A 931 -1.56 -11.12 -33.76
CA PHE A 931 -1.35 -9.77 -33.24
C PHE A 931 -1.21 -8.74 -34.36
N VAL A 932 -1.19 -7.46 -34.01
CA VAL A 932 -1.00 -6.38 -34.98
C VAL A 932 0.42 -5.83 -34.84
N LEU A 933 1.13 -5.72 -35.97
CA LEU A 933 2.39 -4.99 -36.09
C LEU A 933 2.14 -3.64 -36.75
N HIS A 934 2.05 -2.60 -35.94
CA HIS A 934 1.83 -1.23 -36.41
C HIS A 934 2.75 -0.21 -35.72
N PRO A 935 4.08 -0.28 -35.94
CA PRO A 935 4.99 0.71 -35.37
C PRO A 935 4.74 2.10 -35.97
N GLU A 936 4.47 3.06 -35.09
CA GLU A 936 4.32 4.47 -35.43
C GLU A 936 5.64 5.20 -35.18
N ALA A 937 6.52 5.23 -36.19
CA ALA A 937 7.80 5.94 -36.10
C ALA A 937 7.61 7.45 -35.85
N ASP A 938 8.37 8.05 -34.92
CA ASP A 938 8.19 9.44 -34.45
C ASP A 938 8.10 10.45 -35.61
N PRO A 939 6.90 10.99 -35.94
CA PRO A 939 6.72 11.88 -37.08
C PRO A 939 7.41 13.23 -36.91
N THR A 940 7.75 13.60 -35.68
CA THR A 940 8.44 14.87 -35.37
C THR A 940 9.92 14.83 -35.71
N GLY A 941 10.49 13.62 -35.86
CA GLY A 941 11.90 13.40 -36.15
C GLY A 941 12.86 13.64 -34.99
N LYS A 942 12.35 13.93 -33.78
CA LYS A 942 13.16 14.09 -32.56
C LYS A 942 13.77 12.75 -32.13
N MET A 943 12.97 11.69 -32.18
CA MET A 943 13.41 10.32 -31.99
C MET A 943 13.66 9.67 -33.36
N THR A 944 14.83 9.08 -33.53
CA THR A 944 15.32 8.58 -34.83
C THR A 944 15.28 7.07 -34.96
N TRP A 945 15.18 6.36 -33.84
CA TRP A 945 14.94 4.92 -33.80
C TRP A 945 14.29 4.52 -32.47
N ALA A 946 13.56 3.40 -32.50
CA ALA A 946 13.14 2.64 -31.33
C ALA A 946 13.24 1.14 -31.62
N ARG A 947 13.51 0.35 -30.60
CA ARG A 947 13.53 -1.12 -30.66
C ARG A 947 13.08 -1.71 -29.34
N GLY A 948 12.54 -2.90 -29.39
CA GLY A 948 12.18 -3.64 -28.19
C GLY A 948 11.50 -4.95 -28.52
N TRP A 949 11.01 -5.60 -27.47
CA TRP A 949 10.41 -6.91 -27.57
C TRP A 949 9.37 -7.15 -26.48
N TYR A 950 8.51 -8.12 -26.73
CA TYR A 950 7.57 -8.68 -25.77
C TYR A 950 7.64 -10.21 -25.83
N ASP A 951 7.88 -10.85 -24.68
CA ASP A 951 7.92 -12.30 -24.51
C ASP A 951 6.51 -12.81 -24.22
N THR A 952 5.95 -13.51 -25.20
CA THR A 952 4.65 -14.18 -25.08
C THR A 952 4.85 -15.64 -24.63
N PRO A 953 3.80 -16.35 -24.20
CA PRO A 953 3.86 -17.80 -24.01
C PRO A 953 4.26 -18.59 -25.27
N TYR A 954 4.16 -17.98 -26.46
CA TYR A 954 4.54 -18.58 -27.74
C TYR A 954 5.97 -18.23 -28.18
N GLY A 955 6.65 -17.33 -27.46
CA GLY A 955 7.99 -16.84 -27.78
C GLY A 955 8.04 -15.32 -27.97
N ARG A 956 9.25 -14.83 -28.27
CA ARG A 956 9.55 -13.40 -28.36
C ARG A 956 9.02 -12.77 -29.65
N ILE A 957 8.21 -11.72 -29.50
CA ILE A 957 7.89 -10.76 -30.57
C ILE A 957 8.89 -9.61 -30.48
N SER A 958 9.60 -9.30 -31.57
CA SER A 958 10.49 -8.13 -31.62
C SER A 958 10.04 -7.15 -32.69
N SER A 959 10.15 -5.86 -32.40
CA SER A 959 9.85 -4.79 -33.33
C SER A 959 10.85 -3.66 -33.18
N SER A 960 11.30 -3.12 -34.30
CA SER A 960 12.11 -1.91 -34.33
C SER A 960 11.85 -1.09 -35.59
N TRP A 961 12.14 0.20 -35.48
CA TRP A 961 12.16 1.11 -36.61
C TRP A 961 13.35 2.07 -36.51
N LYS A 962 13.89 2.48 -37.66
CA LYS A 962 15.00 3.41 -37.74
C LYS A 962 14.89 4.32 -38.96
N ARG A 963 15.12 5.62 -38.77
CA ARG A 963 15.18 6.60 -39.85
C ARG A 963 16.53 6.55 -40.56
N ILE A 964 16.54 6.25 -41.86
CA ILE A 964 17.74 6.18 -42.71
C ILE A 964 17.47 6.89 -44.04
N GLY A 965 18.24 7.94 -44.36
CA GLY A 965 18.19 8.57 -45.68
C GLY A 965 16.80 9.08 -46.10
N GLY A 966 15.99 9.58 -45.16
CA GLY A 966 14.62 10.05 -45.42
C GLY A 966 13.56 8.95 -45.50
N LYS A 967 13.96 7.68 -45.33
CA LYS A 967 13.08 6.52 -45.20
C LYS A 967 13.04 6.04 -43.75
N VAL A 968 12.09 5.17 -43.45
CA VAL A 968 12.04 4.39 -42.19
C VAL A 968 12.24 2.94 -42.58
N GLU A 969 13.25 2.31 -42.00
CA GLU A 969 13.49 0.87 -42.06
C GLU A 969 12.80 0.23 -40.86
N TYR A 970 12.07 -0.86 -41.08
CA TYR A 970 11.43 -1.63 -40.01
C TYR A 970 11.99 -3.04 -39.95
N GLU A 971 12.19 -3.56 -38.74
CA GLU A 971 12.66 -4.93 -38.52
C GLU A 971 11.75 -5.64 -37.50
N PHE A 972 11.28 -6.82 -37.86
CA PHE A 972 10.35 -7.60 -37.04
C PHE A 972 10.82 -9.04 -36.88
N THR A 973 10.52 -9.62 -35.72
CA THR A 973 10.61 -11.07 -35.49
C THR A 973 9.29 -11.56 -34.93
N ILE A 974 8.70 -12.55 -35.60
CA ILE A 974 7.43 -13.20 -35.23
C ILE A 974 7.76 -14.64 -34.81
N PRO A 975 7.38 -15.08 -33.59
CA PRO A 975 7.70 -16.42 -33.11
C PRO A 975 6.94 -17.51 -33.87
N GLU A 976 7.47 -18.73 -33.83
CA GLU A 976 6.83 -19.91 -34.43
C GLU A 976 5.42 -20.14 -33.89
N GLY A 977 4.50 -20.50 -34.77
CA GLY A 977 3.09 -20.73 -34.40
C GLY A 977 2.24 -19.47 -34.22
N CYS A 978 2.83 -18.28 -34.38
CA CYS A 978 2.11 -17.00 -34.41
C CYS A 978 2.03 -16.39 -35.83
N SER A 979 1.12 -15.44 -36.00
CA SER A 979 1.04 -14.57 -37.17
C SER A 979 0.73 -13.13 -36.79
N ALA A 980 0.97 -12.20 -37.71
CA ALA A 980 0.69 -10.79 -37.47
C ALA A 980 0.11 -10.07 -38.68
N THR A 981 -0.87 -9.20 -38.45
CA THR A 981 -1.29 -8.20 -39.44
C THR A 981 -0.31 -7.03 -39.43
N LEU A 982 0.43 -6.84 -40.53
CA LEU A 982 1.34 -5.71 -40.69
C LEU A 982 0.63 -4.46 -41.21
N ARG A 983 0.80 -3.35 -40.50
CA ARG A 983 0.31 -2.01 -40.86
C ARG A 983 1.44 -0.98 -40.73
N ILE A 984 2.12 -0.67 -41.83
CA ILE A 984 3.16 0.37 -41.86
C ILE A 984 2.98 1.30 -43.07
N PRO A 985 3.38 2.59 -42.99
CA PRO A 985 3.25 3.53 -44.10
C PRO A 985 3.96 3.06 -45.38
N GLY A 986 3.27 3.14 -46.51
CA GLY A 986 3.83 2.82 -47.83
C GLY A 986 3.86 1.32 -48.18
N VAL A 987 3.43 0.45 -47.26
CA VAL A 987 3.26 -1.00 -47.50
C VAL A 987 1.77 -1.33 -47.42
N ARG A 988 1.28 -2.16 -48.35
CA ARG A 988 -0.11 -2.65 -48.29
C ARG A 988 -0.25 -3.56 -47.08
N GLU A 989 -1.33 -3.40 -46.32
CA GLU A 989 -1.68 -4.30 -45.22
C GLU A 989 -1.62 -5.76 -45.69
N GLN A 990 -0.89 -6.58 -44.93
CA GLN A 990 -0.62 -7.98 -45.26
C GLN A 990 -0.42 -8.81 -43.99
N GLU A 991 -0.74 -10.09 -44.08
CA GLU A 991 -0.46 -11.06 -43.03
C GLU A 991 0.98 -11.56 -43.14
N LEU A 992 1.67 -11.60 -42.01
CA LEU A 992 2.99 -12.19 -41.85
C LEU A 992 2.87 -13.47 -41.01
N SER A 993 3.57 -14.52 -41.43
CA SER A 993 3.77 -15.74 -40.64
C SER A 993 4.95 -15.58 -39.68
N ALA A 994 5.27 -16.62 -38.93
CA ALA A 994 6.53 -16.71 -38.20
C ALA A 994 7.74 -16.43 -39.13
N GLY A 995 8.74 -15.73 -38.60
CA GLY A 995 9.95 -15.39 -39.34
C GLY A 995 10.53 -14.03 -38.96
N HIS A 996 11.58 -13.67 -39.70
CA HIS A 996 12.28 -12.40 -39.59
C HIS A 996 12.04 -11.56 -40.85
N TYR A 997 11.68 -10.29 -40.68
CA TYR A 997 11.29 -9.42 -41.77
C TYR A 997 12.00 -8.06 -41.69
N THR A 998 12.38 -7.52 -42.84
CA THR A 998 12.90 -6.15 -43.00
C THR A 998 12.14 -5.46 -44.12
N PHE A 999 11.66 -4.24 -43.87
CA PHE A 999 10.89 -3.42 -44.81
C PHE A 999 11.55 -2.06 -45.10
#